data_AF-A0A7X9XCJ7-F1
#
_entry.id   AF-A0A7X9XCJ7-F1
#
_cell.length_a   1.000
_cell.length_b   1.000
_cell.length_c   1.000
_cell.angle_alpha   90.00
_cell.angle_beta   90.00
_cell.angle_gamma   90.00
#
_symmetry.space_group_name_H-M   'P 1'
#
loop_
_entity.id
_entity.type
_entity.pdbx_description
1 polymer ?
#
loop_
_entity_poly.entity_id
_entity_poly.type
_entity_poly.pdbx_seq_one_letter_code
_entity_poly.pdbx_strand_id
1 'polypeptide(L)'
;MKTFSKIISKEISLFLILLLLGLNSVVIAQQKEEEDEATKAEREKYEDLDYKKFYPLFKPTFDTRISDLAFQDLKKVMKYQPLELNPVFQVSDYYFQRIYDFDVLREYQAIHSTCDSALRYIELFETRLDEKEVKKKGKRYYMEFLQFPANDSLTDEKVNMLHIQNELSRRKEVLAKQKVEVDSIYLNFKASINEYLIANEIFREVCGTYPTIKELYIMAEYDSLFEKIAPMKEHYQKSLFYFDLYKKALEVHPMDGYATSYTVLPIEDYRIHGLTRTSFLTNNIRLWDYAKWYDDVLQFYKDEIISMRSMVTSYDEKLETLVRQKQSTATPSEERFYLDLYTVGKIKKYDPNAYPVNIYEYKEQKINLLNQIAYSKVINSGIKGDLKYIRSQADVWTESEKAMDRINSIPTDKESVGYKKHAKYFQHKYNDNLPQYIATEKTFIHSQQQNAEKLLKEIIVNYFSSNVADSADFVTYEKDSISLEPIHDTNEFLVRRINTLHVRPSKNDHKLLIGTIKDDKSLDVFVADLDSANNISWVTRYPYKKQEYQGLPTIDIPYINLKGGSLHLMVTVQGVKVGDNQLTLNNKVLIFEQKSGKLLREMSLFSNKYPRVFQYLQEQKSYLVAYKGRSKNNVSSYDTLNIQNIKVDGEIVWNTNLLMQGKVNEILALPNEYLVVANINKLSNLDGSKVLSGEHGNFGSFNTGILKLDYYGTPTNGTVLSSSEPYQTIFALTDYDNTLNLIGVKGVYREHQDYSKSDIMLITLKINNLKVVEKNIQ
;
A
#
# COMPACT_ATOMS: atom_id res chain seq x y z
N MET A 1 -20.78 -67.50 33.26
CA MET A 1 -20.68 -67.21 31.82
C MET A 1 -19.24 -66.82 31.38
N LYS A 2 -18.21 -67.51 31.89
CA LYS A 2 -16.79 -67.36 31.47
C LYS A 2 -16.05 -68.71 31.34
N THR A 3 -16.78 -69.82 31.30
CA THR A 3 -16.22 -71.19 31.27
C THR A 3 -16.75 -72.07 30.14
N PHE A 4 -17.62 -71.55 29.27
CA PHE A 4 -18.19 -72.31 28.15
C PHE A 4 -17.58 -72.01 26.77
N SER A 5 -16.68 -71.02 26.66
CA SER A 5 -16.02 -70.63 25.39
C SER A 5 -14.63 -71.23 25.19
N LYS A 6 -14.02 -71.84 26.23
CA LYS A 6 -12.66 -72.41 26.15
C LYS A 6 -12.59 -73.86 25.68
N ILE A 7 -13.69 -74.61 25.74
CA ILE A 7 -13.70 -76.06 25.41
C ILE A 7 -13.92 -76.28 23.91
N ILE A 8 -14.80 -75.51 23.27
CA ILE A 8 -15.08 -75.62 21.82
C ILE A 8 -13.87 -75.19 20.96
N SER A 9 -13.03 -74.27 21.44
CA SER A 9 -11.82 -73.81 20.73
C SER A 9 -10.69 -74.86 20.68
N LYS A 10 -10.61 -75.76 21.68
CA LYS A 10 -9.57 -76.80 21.73
C LYS A 10 -9.91 -77.98 20.82
N GLU A 11 -11.18 -78.37 20.74
CA GLU A 11 -11.60 -79.48 19.87
C GLU A 11 -11.56 -79.10 18.39
N ILE A 12 -11.92 -77.86 18.03
CA ILE A 12 -11.78 -77.37 16.65
C ILE A 12 -10.31 -77.25 16.23
N SER A 13 -9.42 -76.83 17.14
CA SER A 13 -7.98 -76.75 16.87
C SER A 13 -7.34 -78.14 16.72
N LEU A 14 -7.73 -79.11 17.55
CA LEU A 14 -7.25 -80.48 17.44
C LEU A 14 -7.77 -81.17 16.15
N PHE A 15 -9.01 -80.88 15.75
CA PHE A 15 -9.59 -81.38 14.51
C PHE A 15 -8.93 -80.77 13.28
N LEU A 16 -8.60 -79.47 13.30
CA LEU A 16 -7.84 -78.79 12.22
C LEU A 16 -6.40 -79.28 12.12
N ILE A 17 -5.73 -79.58 13.24
CA ILE A 17 -4.37 -80.14 13.25
C ILE A 17 -4.38 -81.59 12.75
N LEU A 18 -5.38 -82.40 13.10
CA LEU A 18 -5.55 -83.76 12.57
C LEU A 18 -5.94 -83.76 11.08
N LEU A 19 -6.72 -82.77 10.61
CA LEU A 19 -7.04 -82.61 9.19
C LEU A 19 -5.81 -82.15 8.38
N LEU A 20 -4.98 -81.26 8.92
CA LEU A 20 -3.73 -80.81 8.30
C LEU A 20 -2.63 -81.89 8.31
N LEU A 21 -2.55 -82.71 9.37
CA LEU A 21 -1.65 -83.86 9.41
C LEU A 21 -2.13 -85.01 8.51
N GLY A 22 -3.45 -85.22 8.40
CA GLY A 22 -4.07 -86.19 7.50
C GLY A 22 -3.95 -85.81 6.01
N LEU A 23 -4.08 -84.52 5.67
CA LEU A 23 -3.89 -84.04 4.29
C LEU A 23 -2.42 -84.07 3.87
N ASN A 24 -1.47 -83.81 4.78
CA ASN A 24 -0.04 -83.96 4.49
C ASN A 24 0.42 -85.43 4.40
N SER A 25 -0.26 -86.37 5.06
CA SER A 25 0.10 -87.80 4.97
C SER A 25 -0.58 -88.55 3.81
N VAL A 26 -1.65 -88.01 3.22
CA VAL A 26 -2.30 -88.56 2.00
C VAL A 26 -1.68 -88.01 0.70
N VAL A 27 -0.96 -86.88 0.74
CA VAL A 27 -0.26 -86.32 -0.44
C VAL A 27 1.21 -86.77 -0.55
N ILE A 28 1.77 -87.43 0.46
CA ILE A 28 3.16 -87.95 0.44
C ILE A 28 3.26 -89.43 0.04
N ALA A 29 2.14 -90.09 -0.27
CA ALA A 29 2.14 -91.39 -0.92
C ALA A 29 1.99 -91.21 -2.45
N GLN A 30 3.11 -91.31 -3.16
CA GLN A 30 3.25 -91.32 -4.63
C GLN A 30 3.05 -89.99 -5.37
N GLN A 31 3.94 -89.03 -5.11
CA GLN A 31 4.55 -88.26 -6.21
C GLN A 31 6.06 -88.43 -6.11
N LYS A 32 6.60 -89.38 -6.88
CA LYS A 32 7.97 -89.29 -7.34
C LYS A 32 7.95 -88.08 -8.27
N GLU A 33 8.38 -86.90 -7.80
CA GLU A 33 8.78 -85.85 -8.73
C GLU A 33 9.80 -86.50 -9.65
N GLU A 34 9.47 -86.67 -10.93
CA GLU A 34 10.47 -86.98 -11.94
C GLU A 34 11.44 -85.80 -11.93
N GLU A 35 12.58 -86.02 -11.27
CA GLU A 35 13.71 -85.12 -11.29
C GLU A 35 14.03 -84.83 -12.76
N ASP A 36 13.95 -83.55 -13.15
CA ASP A 36 14.15 -83.15 -14.55
C ASP A 36 15.54 -83.62 -15.02
N GLU A 37 15.67 -83.93 -16.32
CA GLU A 37 16.91 -84.48 -16.89
C GLU A 37 18.15 -83.64 -16.59
N ALA A 38 18.03 -82.32 -16.49
CA ALA A 38 19.13 -81.42 -16.15
C ALA A 38 19.53 -81.55 -14.66
N THR A 39 18.58 -81.65 -13.74
CA THR A 39 18.86 -81.87 -12.31
C THR A 39 19.47 -83.25 -12.07
N LYS A 40 18.99 -84.27 -12.79
CA LYS A 40 19.55 -85.63 -12.75
C LYS A 40 20.97 -85.69 -13.32
N ALA A 41 21.21 -85.06 -14.48
CA ALA A 41 22.54 -84.97 -15.08
C ALA A 41 23.52 -84.17 -14.20
N GLU A 42 23.04 -83.11 -13.53
CA GLU A 42 23.83 -82.39 -12.53
C GLU A 42 24.17 -83.29 -11.34
N ARG A 43 23.22 -84.01 -10.77
CA ARG A 43 23.48 -84.94 -9.67
C ARG A 43 24.51 -85.99 -10.07
N GLU A 44 24.32 -86.67 -11.20
CA GLU A 44 25.27 -87.69 -11.71
C GLU A 44 26.69 -87.12 -11.92
N LYS A 45 26.79 -85.85 -12.36
CA LYS A 45 28.08 -85.18 -12.54
C LYS A 45 28.82 -84.91 -11.22
N TYR A 46 28.13 -84.50 -10.15
CA TYR A 46 28.76 -84.04 -8.91
C TYR A 46 28.73 -85.05 -7.76
N GLU A 47 27.83 -86.04 -7.77
CA GLU A 47 27.74 -87.08 -6.73
C GLU A 47 28.92 -88.06 -6.83
N ASP A 48 29.27 -88.51 -8.04
CA ASP A 48 30.37 -89.43 -8.32
C ASP A 48 31.71 -88.74 -8.63
N LEU A 49 31.76 -87.40 -8.50
CA LEU A 49 32.95 -86.61 -8.81
C LEU A 49 34.08 -86.93 -7.83
N ASP A 50 35.26 -87.32 -8.34
CA ASP A 50 36.46 -87.41 -7.51
C ASP A 50 36.96 -86.01 -7.14
N TYR A 51 36.51 -85.51 -5.99
CA TYR A 51 36.88 -84.18 -5.49
C TYR A 51 38.40 -83.97 -5.43
N LYS A 52 39.21 -85.03 -5.25
CA LYS A 52 40.67 -84.93 -5.28
C LYS A 52 41.21 -84.44 -6.63
N LYS A 53 40.58 -84.83 -7.75
CA LYS A 53 40.98 -84.39 -9.10
C LYS A 53 40.50 -82.97 -9.41
N PHE A 54 39.46 -82.53 -8.71
CA PHE A 54 38.80 -81.26 -8.94
C PHE A 54 39.32 -80.14 -8.00
N TYR A 55 39.78 -80.51 -6.80
CA TYR A 55 40.41 -79.62 -5.82
C TYR A 55 41.51 -78.71 -6.39
N PRO A 56 42.41 -79.15 -7.30
CA PRO A 56 43.40 -78.27 -7.92
C PRO A 56 42.83 -77.06 -8.66
N LEU A 57 41.57 -77.12 -9.13
CA LEU A 57 40.89 -76.02 -9.81
C LEU A 57 40.37 -74.94 -8.83
N PHE A 58 40.27 -75.29 -7.56
CA PHE A 58 39.75 -74.44 -6.48
C PHE A 58 40.77 -74.23 -5.36
N LYS A 59 42.00 -74.69 -5.61
CA LYS A 59 43.09 -74.75 -4.65
C LYS A 59 43.30 -73.35 -4.06
N PRO A 60 43.06 -73.15 -2.74
CA PRO A 60 43.12 -71.83 -2.13
C PRO A 60 44.57 -71.41 -1.94
N THR A 61 45.19 -70.85 -2.99
CA THR A 61 46.46 -70.15 -2.81
C THR A 61 46.21 -68.71 -2.38
N PHE A 62 47.14 -68.14 -1.62
CA PHE A 62 47.11 -66.73 -1.20
C PHE A 62 46.96 -65.76 -2.40
N ASP A 63 47.45 -66.13 -3.59
CA ASP A 63 47.52 -65.26 -4.77
C ASP A 63 46.51 -65.61 -5.89
N THR A 64 45.74 -66.70 -5.79
CA THR A 64 44.79 -67.11 -6.84
C THR A 64 43.34 -66.86 -6.44
N ARG A 65 42.67 -66.00 -7.21
CA ARG A 65 41.24 -65.72 -7.03
C ARG A 65 40.35 -66.88 -7.53
N ILE A 66 39.37 -67.29 -6.72
CA ILE A 66 38.34 -68.23 -7.15
C ILE A 66 37.38 -67.52 -8.12
N SER A 67 37.22 -68.04 -9.34
CA SER A 67 36.34 -67.43 -10.35
C SER A 67 34.85 -67.66 -10.04
N ASP A 68 33.97 -66.82 -10.60
CA ASP A 68 32.52 -66.98 -10.42
C ASP A 68 32.00 -68.33 -10.92
N LEU A 69 32.58 -68.87 -12.01
CA LEU A 69 32.26 -70.20 -12.53
C LEU A 69 32.69 -71.30 -11.55
N ALA A 70 33.90 -71.18 -11.01
CA ALA A 70 34.43 -72.09 -10.00
C ALA A 70 33.59 -72.09 -8.72
N PHE A 71 33.10 -70.92 -8.31
CA PHE A 71 32.23 -70.76 -7.16
C PHE A 71 30.87 -71.46 -7.33
N GLN A 72 30.28 -71.42 -8.52
CA GLN A 72 29.05 -72.16 -8.80
C GLN A 72 29.27 -73.67 -8.72
N ASP A 73 30.38 -74.16 -9.26
CA ASP A 73 30.76 -75.57 -9.16
C ASP A 73 31.01 -75.99 -7.70
N LEU A 74 31.66 -75.14 -6.88
CA LEU A 74 31.87 -75.39 -5.45
C LEU A 74 30.56 -75.53 -4.68
N LYS A 75 29.56 -74.68 -4.98
CA LYS A 75 28.23 -74.79 -4.38
C LYS A 75 27.54 -76.11 -4.73
N LYS A 76 27.70 -76.60 -5.96
CA LYS A 76 27.18 -77.91 -6.39
C LYS A 76 27.90 -79.05 -5.68
N VAL A 77 29.23 -78.99 -5.56
CA VAL A 77 30.01 -79.97 -4.78
C VAL A 77 29.54 -80.01 -3.32
N MET A 78 29.31 -78.85 -2.68
CA MET A 78 28.78 -78.81 -1.31
C MET A 78 27.39 -79.43 -1.17
N LYS A 79 26.54 -79.31 -2.20
CA LYS A 79 25.18 -79.85 -2.22
C LYS A 79 25.19 -81.38 -2.36
N TYR A 80 25.99 -81.92 -3.27
CA TYR A 80 26.00 -83.34 -3.62
C TYR A 80 27.04 -84.17 -2.85
N GLN A 81 28.06 -83.54 -2.26
CA GLN A 81 29.08 -84.16 -1.41
C GLN A 81 29.16 -83.50 -0.02
N PRO A 82 28.09 -83.58 0.80
CA PRO A 82 28.00 -82.83 2.07
C PRO A 82 29.00 -83.28 3.14
N LEU A 83 29.66 -84.42 2.96
CA LEU A 83 30.69 -84.96 3.85
C LEU A 83 32.10 -84.42 3.56
N GLU A 84 32.33 -83.80 2.40
CA GLU A 84 33.59 -83.14 2.11
C GLU A 84 33.59 -81.73 2.72
N LEU A 85 34.56 -81.49 3.62
CA LEU A 85 34.59 -80.25 4.42
C LEU A 85 35.37 -79.10 3.75
N ASN A 86 36.40 -79.41 2.97
CA ASN A 86 37.23 -78.39 2.30
C ASN A 86 36.45 -77.44 1.36
N PRO A 87 35.42 -77.88 0.59
CA PRO A 87 34.59 -76.97 -0.20
C PRO A 87 33.94 -75.85 0.61
N VAL A 88 33.59 -76.11 1.88
CA VAL A 88 32.99 -75.11 2.78
C VAL A 88 33.98 -73.97 3.06
N PHE A 89 35.26 -74.31 3.26
CA PHE A 89 36.33 -73.32 3.42
C PHE A 89 36.63 -72.57 2.11
N GLN A 90 36.64 -73.27 0.96
CA GLN A 90 36.85 -72.61 -0.34
C GLN A 90 35.74 -71.58 -0.66
N VAL A 91 34.50 -71.88 -0.27
CA VAL A 91 33.40 -70.91 -0.39
C VAL A 91 33.59 -69.71 0.53
N SER A 92 34.08 -69.90 1.77
CA SER A 92 34.38 -68.76 2.64
C SER A 92 35.55 -67.92 2.11
N ASP A 93 36.56 -68.57 1.51
CA ASP A 93 37.71 -67.92 0.87
C ASP A 93 37.30 -67.05 -0.32
N TYR A 94 36.40 -67.56 -1.18
CA TYR A 94 35.84 -66.76 -2.28
C TYR A 94 35.18 -65.47 -1.78
N TYR A 95 34.32 -65.55 -0.77
CA TYR A 95 33.68 -64.36 -0.21
C TYR A 95 34.71 -63.43 0.48
N PHE A 96 35.69 -63.99 1.18
CA PHE A 96 36.75 -63.22 1.83
C PHE A 96 37.61 -62.44 0.81
N GLN A 97 37.95 -63.03 -0.33
CA GLN A 97 38.72 -62.36 -1.39
C GLN A 97 37.94 -61.21 -2.05
N ARG A 98 36.60 -61.31 -2.09
CA ARG A 98 35.73 -60.36 -2.79
C ARG A 98 35.39 -59.11 -1.97
N ILE A 99 35.72 -59.05 -0.68
CA ILE A 99 35.35 -57.91 0.19
C ILE A 99 35.93 -56.56 -0.28
N TYR A 100 37.05 -56.59 -1.03
CA TYR A 100 37.73 -55.42 -1.55
C TYR A 100 37.33 -55.05 -2.99
N ASP A 101 36.45 -55.84 -3.63
CA ASP A 101 36.06 -55.62 -5.02
C ASP A 101 34.87 -54.65 -5.17
N PHE A 102 34.25 -54.24 -4.06
CA PHE A 102 33.03 -53.42 -4.06
C PHE A 102 33.30 -51.95 -3.73
N ASP A 103 32.50 -51.05 -4.32
CA ASP A 103 32.51 -49.61 -4.01
C ASP A 103 31.84 -49.34 -2.65
N VAL A 104 32.58 -48.76 -1.70
CA VAL A 104 32.11 -48.55 -0.32
C VAL A 104 30.93 -47.60 -0.20
N LEU A 105 30.77 -46.65 -1.14
CA LEU A 105 29.66 -45.69 -1.12
C LEU A 105 28.46 -46.16 -1.94
N ARG A 106 28.66 -46.96 -3.00
CA ARG A 106 27.59 -47.43 -3.90
C ARG A 106 27.08 -48.82 -3.55
N GLU A 107 27.95 -49.69 -3.05
CA GLU A 107 27.70 -51.12 -2.85
C GLU A 107 27.85 -51.54 -1.38
N TYR A 108 27.61 -50.61 -0.44
CA TYR A 108 27.66 -50.83 1.00
C TYR A 108 26.98 -52.14 1.47
N GLN A 109 25.77 -52.41 0.99
CA GLN A 109 25.02 -53.63 1.35
C GLN A 109 25.69 -54.92 0.83
N ALA A 110 26.33 -54.86 -0.35
CA ALA A 110 27.03 -56.00 -0.92
C ALA A 110 28.28 -56.36 -0.10
N ILE A 111 28.99 -55.36 0.44
CA ILE A 111 30.13 -55.58 1.34
C ILE A 111 29.70 -56.27 2.63
N HIS A 112 28.65 -55.75 3.29
CA HIS A 112 28.13 -56.37 4.52
C HIS A 112 27.65 -57.80 4.27
N SER A 113 26.88 -58.03 3.21
CA SER A 113 26.39 -59.36 2.84
C SER A 113 27.52 -60.34 2.51
N THR A 114 28.59 -59.86 1.85
CA THR A 114 29.79 -60.65 1.53
C THR A 114 30.54 -61.01 2.80
N CYS A 115 30.73 -60.06 3.73
CA CYS A 115 31.38 -60.31 5.01
C CYS A 115 30.58 -61.30 5.86
N ASP A 116 29.25 -61.15 5.94
CA ASP A 116 28.36 -62.06 6.67
C ASP A 116 28.38 -63.46 6.05
N SER A 117 28.44 -63.56 4.73
CA SER A 117 28.57 -64.83 4.02
C SER A 117 29.91 -65.50 4.33
N ALA A 118 31.03 -64.76 4.27
CA ALA A 118 32.35 -65.28 4.62
C ALA A 118 32.39 -65.79 6.08
N LEU A 119 31.88 -65.00 7.03
CA LEU A 119 31.80 -65.37 8.44
C LEU A 119 30.96 -66.65 8.65
N ARG A 120 29.77 -66.71 8.05
CA ARG A 120 28.89 -67.89 8.14
C ARG A 120 29.58 -69.16 7.67
N TYR A 121 30.29 -69.11 6.54
CA TYR A 121 30.99 -70.29 6.01
C TYR A 121 32.26 -70.62 6.81
N ILE A 122 32.94 -69.64 7.40
CA ILE A 122 34.01 -69.87 8.39
C ILE A 122 33.46 -70.63 9.61
N GLU A 123 32.34 -70.17 10.19
CA GLU A 123 31.72 -70.82 11.35
C GLU A 123 31.23 -72.24 11.04
N LEU A 124 30.66 -72.44 9.85
CA LEU A 124 30.21 -73.75 9.39
C LEU A 124 31.39 -74.72 9.21
N PHE A 125 32.50 -74.23 8.66
CA PHE A 125 33.72 -75.01 8.51
C PHE A 125 34.32 -75.38 9.87
N GLU A 126 34.47 -74.39 10.77
CA GLU A 126 35.03 -74.57 12.10
C GLU A 126 34.23 -75.55 12.97
N THR A 127 32.89 -75.46 12.95
CA THR A 127 32.00 -76.34 13.74
C THR A 127 32.10 -77.82 13.32
N ARG A 128 32.46 -78.08 12.07
CA ARG A 128 32.55 -79.45 11.50
C ARG A 128 33.98 -79.98 11.47
N LEU A 129 34.97 -79.14 11.76
CA LEU A 129 36.38 -79.51 11.71
C LEU A 129 36.79 -80.27 12.97
N ASP A 130 37.42 -81.44 12.80
CA ASP A 130 37.99 -82.22 13.90
C ASP A 130 39.45 -82.62 13.63
N GLU A 131 40.16 -83.07 14.67
CA GLU A 131 41.57 -83.47 14.51
C GLU A 131 41.75 -84.66 13.55
N LYS A 132 40.73 -85.51 13.39
CA LYS A 132 40.80 -86.69 12.53
C LYS A 132 40.80 -86.28 11.05
N GLU A 133 39.99 -85.30 10.68
CA GLU A 133 39.94 -84.71 9.35
C GLU A 133 41.28 -84.05 8.98
N VAL A 134 41.85 -83.27 9.90
CA VAL A 134 43.16 -82.62 9.68
C VAL A 134 44.27 -83.67 9.54
N LYS A 135 44.30 -84.71 10.38
CA LYS A 135 45.29 -85.80 10.29
C LYS A 135 45.14 -86.62 8.99
N LYS A 136 43.91 -86.91 8.55
CA LYS A 136 43.62 -87.76 7.38
C LYS A 136 43.78 -87.01 6.05
N LYS A 137 43.35 -85.75 5.99
CA LYS A 137 43.28 -84.96 4.76
C LYS A 137 44.20 -83.74 4.73
N GLY A 138 44.93 -83.44 5.81
CA GLY A 138 45.85 -82.30 5.95
C GLY A 138 46.83 -82.14 4.78
N LYS A 139 47.58 -83.20 4.46
CA LYS A 139 48.54 -83.20 3.34
C LYS A 139 47.87 -82.99 1.97
N ARG A 140 46.57 -83.28 1.86
CA ARG A 140 45.84 -83.26 0.59
C ARG A 140 45.14 -81.93 0.33
N TYR A 141 44.48 -81.35 1.33
CA TYR A 141 43.55 -80.22 1.15
C TYR A 141 43.85 -78.98 1.99
N TYR A 142 44.72 -79.07 3.00
CA TYR A 142 44.91 -77.99 3.97
C TYR A 142 46.35 -77.47 4.04
N MET A 143 47.27 -77.98 3.20
CA MET A 143 48.70 -77.59 3.22
C MET A 143 48.95 -76.09 3.08
N GLU A 144 48.05 -75.36 2.44
CA GLU A 144 48.14 -73.91 2.26
C GLU A 144 47.99 -73.12 3.55
N PHE A 145 47.42 -73.70 4.61
CA PHE A 145 47.34 -73.01 5.89
C PHE A 145 48.72 -72.70 6.47
N LEU A 146 49.77 -73.42 6.07
CA LEU A 146 51.16 -73.09 6.44
C LEU A 146 51.69 -71.82 5.75
N GLN A 147 51.07 -71.38 4.65
CA GLN A 147 51.48 -70.25 3.84
C GLN A 147 50.65 -68.98 4.12
N PHE A 148 49.63 -69.07 4.99
CA PHE A 148 48.80 -67.92 5.30
C PHE A 148 49.46 -67.00 6.35
N PRO A 149 49.19 -65.68 6.29
CA PRO A 149 49.84 -64.69 7.14
C PRO A 149 49.76 -64.95 8.65
N ALA A 150 48.67 -65.58 9.12
CA ALA A 150 48.52 -65.93 10.54
C ALA A 150 49.58 -66.92 11.05
N ASN A 151 50.26 -67.62 10.15
CA ASN A 151 51.19 -68.71 10.44
C ASN A 151 52.61 -68.46 9.90
N ASP A 152 52.92 -67.28 9.36
CA ASP A 152 54.24 -66.95 8.76
C ASP A 152 55.43 -67.13 9.72
N SER A 153 55.18 -67.09 11.04
CA SER A 153 56.18 -67.30 12.09
C SER A 153 56.39 -68.76 12.50
N LEU A 154 55.58 -69.68 11.96
CA LEU A 154 55.62 -71.10 12.29
C LEU A 154 56.33 -71.87 11.16
N THR A 155 57.33 -72.70 11.52
CA THR A 155 58.15 -73.46 10.55
C THR A 155 57.78 -74.94 10.51
N ASP A 156 56.51 -75.28 10.71
CA ASP A 156 56.04 -76.66 10.75
C ASP A 156 55.94 -77.28 9.34
N GLU A 157 56.44 -78.50 9.15
CA GLU A 157 56.36 -79.22 7.87
C GLU A 157 54.95 -79.80 7.56
N LYS A 158 54.04 -79.77 8.55
CA LYS A 158 52.70 -80.36 8.46
C LYS A 158 51.66 -79.45 9.11
N VAL A 159 50.50 -79.36 8.46
CA VAL A 159 49.34 -78.65 9.00
C VAL A 159 48.80 -79.36 10.23
N ASN A 160 48.42 -78.58 11.23
CA ASN A 160 47.81 -79.02 12.47
C ASN A 160 46.56 -78.15 12.74
N MET A 161 45.79 -78.48 13.77
CA MET A 161 44.56 -77.74 14.10
C MET A 161 44.83 -76.25 14.42
N LEU A 162 45.95 -75.97 15.07
CA LEU A 162 46.34 -74.61 15.48
C LEU A 162 46.54 -73.70 14.26
N HIS A 163 47.21 -74.18 13.20
CA HIS A 163 47.38 -73.42 11.95
C HIS A 163 46.05 -72.99 11.33
N ILE A 164 45.07 -73.89 11.34
CA ILE A 164 43.75 -73.61 10.78
C ILE A 164 43.01 -72.60 11.68
N GLN A 165 43.00 -72.81 12.99
CA GLN A 165 42.33 -71.92 13.95
C GLN A 165 42.92 -70.51 13.97
N ASN A 166 44.25 -70.38 13.87
CA ASN A 166 44.92 -69.07 13.80
C ASN A 166 44.45 -68.27 12.58
N GLU A 167 44.40 -68.91 11.41
CA GLU A 167 43.96 -68.24 10.19
C GLU A 167 42.46 -67.91 10.21
N LEU A 168 41.61 -68.82 10.69
CA LEU A 168 40.18 -68.54 10.83
C LEU A 168 39.94 -67.37 11.80
N SER A 169 40.67 -67.31 12.91
CA SER A 169 40.60 -66.20 13.87
C SER A 169 41.02 -64.87 13.22
N ARG A 170 42.15 -64.86 12.49
CA ARG A 170 42.61 -63.68 11.75
C ARG A 170 41.57 -63.20 10.74
N ARG A 171 40.98 -64.11 9.96
CA ARG A 171 39.94 -63.77 8.96
C ARG A 171 38.69 -63.19 9.61
N LYS A 172 38.23 -63.74 10.73
CA LYS A 172 37.11 -63.17 11.50
C LYS A 172 37.42 -61.74 11.97
N GLU A 173 38.62 -61.50 12.48
CA GLU A 173 39.05 -60.16 12.90
C GLU A 173 39.09 -59.18 11.72
N VAL A 174 39.66 -59.59 10.58
CA VAL A 174 39.69 -58.77 9.35
C VAL A 174 38.28 -58.43 8.87
N LEU A 175 37.37 -59.41 8.84
CA LEU A 175 35.98 -59.20 8.40
C LEU A 175 35.20 -58.29 9.37
N ALA A 176 35.40 -58.45 10.69
CA ALA A 176 34.79 -57.59 11.70
C ALA A 176 35.30 -56.15 11.58
N LYS A 177 36.61 -55.99 11.41
CA LYS A 177 37.27 -54.71 11.19
C LYS A 177 36.76 -54.03 9.91
N GLN A 178 36.73 -54.75 8.78
CA GLN A 178 36.22 -54.24 7.50
C GLN A 178 34.80 -53.68 7.61
N LYS A 179 33.89 -54.37 8.31
CA LYS A 179 32.51 -53.91 8.52
C LYS A 179 32.45 -52.59 9.29
N VAL A 180 33.19 -52.48 10.40
CA VAL A 180 33.21 -51.26 11.23
C VAL A 180 33.78 -50.07 10.45
N GLU A 181 34.81 -50.30 9.64
CA GLU A 181 35.45 -49.26 8.84
C GLU A 181 34.54 -48.75 7.72
N VAL A 182 33.89 -49.67 7.01
CA VAL A 182 32.89 -49.38 5.96
C VAL A 182 31.67 -48.67 6.55
N ASP A 183 31.18 -49.09 7.71
CA ASP A 183 30.11 -48.40 8.45
C ASP A 183 30.49 -46.96 8.76
N SER A 184 31.69 -46.74 9.29
CA SER A 184 32.18 -45.39 9.62
C SER A 184 32.22 -44.48 8.40
N ILE A 185 32.69 -44.98 7.25
CA ILE A 185 32.78 -44.18 6.01
C ILE A 185 31.38 -43.90 5.45
N TYR A 186 30.57 -44.94 5.25
CA TYR A 186 29.27 -44.82 4.59
C TYR A 186 28.25 -44.05 5.43
N LEU A 187 28.15 -44.33 6.73
CA LEU A 187 27.16 -43.69 7.60
C LEU A 187 27.47 -42.20 7.79
N ASN A 188 28.74 -41.82 7.98
CA ASN A 188 29.12 -40.42 8.07
C ASN A 188 28.89 -39.67 6.74
N PHE A 189 29.23 -40.29 5.60
CA PHE A 189 28.98 -39.70 4.29
C PHE A 189 27.48 -39.49 4.03
N LYS A 190 26.65 -40.50 4.32
CA LYS A 190 25.20 -40.42 4.18
C LYS A 190 24.58 -39.40 5.14
N ALA A 191 25.05 -39.33 6.38
CA ALA A 191 24.61 -38.33 7.34
C ALA A 191 24.93 -36.91 6.83
N SER A 192 26.14 -36.69 6.31
CA SER A 192 26.52 -35.39 5.71
C SER A 192 25.57 -34.96 4.58
N ILE A 193 25.23 -35.88 3.67
CA ILE A 193 24.27 -35.62 2.58
C ILE A 193 22.89 -35.27 3.13
N ASN A 194 22.36 -36.09 4.03
CA ASN A 194 21.01 -35.91 4.55
C ASN A 194 20.85 -34.56 5.27
N GLU A 195 21.79 -34.21 6.13
CA GLU A 195 21.79 -32.94 6.86
C GLU A 195 21.86 -31.74 5.90
N TYR A 196 22.67 -31.82 4.84
CA TYR A 196 22.71 -30.77 3.81
C TYR A 196 21.40 -30.64 3.03
N LEU A 197 20.77 -31.76 2.69
CA LEU A 197 19.49 -31.76 1.98
C LEU A 197 18.37 -31.16 2.81
N ILE A 198 18.36 -31.40 4.14
CA ILE A 198 17.41 -30.76 5.05
C ILE A 198 17.61 -29.24 5.07
N ALA A 199 18.86 -28.76 5.17
CA ALA A 199 19.16 -27.33 5.08
C ALA A 199 18.71 -26.73 3.72
N ASN A 200 18.96 -27.44 2.62
CA ASN A 200 18.50 -27.04 1.29
C ASN A 200 16.96 -26.96 1.18
N GLU A 201 16.25 -27.89 1.80
CA GLU A 201 14.79 -27.94 1.80
C GLU A 201 14.19 -26.76 2.57
N ILE A 202 14.71 -26.45 3.77
CA ILE A 202 14.28 -25.28 4.54
C ILE A 202 14.52 -24.00 3.74
N PHE A 203 15.69 -23.86 3.11
CA PHE A 203 15.99 -22.70 2.27
C PHE A 203 15.04 -22.58 1.07
N ARG A 204 14.68 -23.70 0.43
CA ARG A 204 13.70 -23.76 -0.66
C ARG A 204 12.31 -23.33 -0.20
N GLU A 205 11.86 -23.78 0.96
CA GLU A 205 10.58 -23.38 1.54
C GLU A 205 10.54 -21.86 1.76
N VAL A 206 11.59 -21.30 2.36
CA VAL A 206 11.74 -19.84 2.56
C VAL A 206 11.67 -19.08 1.22
N CYS A 207 12.39 -19.56 0.20
CA CYS A 207 12.37 -19.00 -1.14
C CYS A 207 11.01 -19.14 -1.85
N GLY A 208 10.19 -20.12 -1.44
CA GLY A 208 8.83 -20.31 -1.92
C GLY A 208 7.83 -19.37 -1.25
N THR A 209 7.97 -19.16 0.06
CA THR A 209 7.08 -18.29 0.86
C THR A 209 7.32 -16.81 0.62
N TYR A 210 8.58 -16.38 0.45
CA TYR A 210 8.93 -14.97 0.27
C TYR A 210 9.51 -14.73 -1.14
N PRO A 211 8.71 -14.16 -2.07
CA PRO A 211 9.14 -13.91 -3.44
C PRO A 211 10.38 -13.03 -3.59
N THR A 212 10.59 -12.09 -2.66
CA THR A 212 11.73 -11.15 -2.68
C THR A 212 12.42 -11.09 -1.32
N ILE A 213 13.71 -10.73 -1.31
CA ILE A 213 14.46 -10.58 -0.06
C ILE A 213 13.89 -9.45 0.83
N LYS A 214 13.34 -8.39 0.22
CA LYS A 214 12.66 -7.32 0.96
C LYS A 214 11.42 -7.83 1.69
N GLU A 215 10.65 -8.70 1.05
CA GLU A 215 9.46 -9.30 1.65
C GLU A 215 9.82 -10.25 2.79
N LEU A 216 10.87 -11.05 2.62
CA LEU A 216 11.46 -11.87 3.69
C LEU A 216 11.80 -11.02 4.92
N TYR A 217 12.49 -9.89 4.72
CA TYR A 217 12.87 -9.00 5.82
C TYR A 217 11.68 -8.37 6.55
N ILE A 218 10.66 -7.91 5.82
CA ILE A 218 9.53 -7.21 6.44
C ILE A 218 8.53 -8.18 7.06
N MET A 219 8.42 -9.41 6.56
CA MET A 219 7.58 -10.44 7.18
C MET A 219 8.25 -11.14 8.36
N ALA A 220 9.55 -10.91 8.58
CA ALA A 220 10.36 -11.67 9.53
C ALA A 220 9.79 -11.76 10.95
N GLU A 221 9.20 -10.67 11.47
CA GLU A 221 8.60 -10.68 12.82
C GLU A 221 7.25 -11.38 12.87
N TYR A 222 6.42 -11.17 11.85
CA TYR A 222 5.06 -11.70 11.82
C TYR A 222 5.07 -13.23 11.73
N ASP A 223 5.99 -13.77 10.93
CA ASP A 223 6.10 -15.21 10.70
C ASP A 223 7.07 -15.93 11.64
N SER A 224 7.67 -15.24 12.62
CA SER A 224 8.78 -15.77 13.43
C SER A 224 9.89 -16.38 12.57
N LEU A 225 10.28 -15.68 11.50
CA LEU A 225 11.17 -16.20 10.45
C LEU A 225 12.45 -16.80 11.02
N PHE A 226 13.13 -16.10 11.93
CA PHE A 226 14.42 -16.53 12.46
C PHE A 226 14.35 -17.80 13.32
N GLU A 227 13.19 -18.11 13.91
CA GLU A 227 12.95 -19.40 14.57
C GLU A 227 12.81 -20.52 13.53
N LYS A 228 12.12 -20.25 12.42
CA LYS A 228 11.91 -21.20 11.32
C LYS A 228 13.19 -21.50 10.54
N ILE A 229 14.08 -20.52 10.36
CA ILE A 229 15.30 -20.69 9.56
C ILE A 229 16.55 -21.01 10.41
N ALA A 230 16.49 -20.95 11.74
CA ALA A 230 17.61 -21.36 12.58
C ALA A 230 18.02 -22.84 12.40
N PRO A 231 17.09 -23.82 12.27
CA PRO A 231 17.44 -25.21 12.00
C PRO A 231 18.25 -25.40 10.72
N MET A 232 18.04 -24.56 9.70
CA MET A 232 18.79 -24.62 8.44
C MET A 232 20.30 -24.45 8.67
N LYS A 233 20.69 -23.47 9.50
CA LYS A 233 22.09 -23.24 9.87
C LYS A 233 22.65 -24.42 10.66
N GLU A 234 21.88 -24.96 11.60
CA GLU A 234 22.28 -26.11 12.41
C GLU A 234 22.53 -27.36 11.55
N HIS A 235 21.59 -27.70 10.66
CA HIS A 235 21.71 -28.84 9.75
C HIS A 235 22.88 -28.68 8.78
N TYR A 236 23.12 -27.48 8.25
CA TYR A 236 24.31 -27.21 7.43
C TYR A 236 25.62 -27.45 8.20
N GLN A 237 25.72 -26.96 9.44
CA GLN A 237 26.91 -27.17 10.28
C GLN A 237 27.12 -28.66 10.62
N LYS A 238 26.04 -29.40 10.90
CA LYS A 238 26.09 -30.86 11.07
C LYS A 238 26.58 -31.57 9.82
N SER A 239 26.15 -31.13 8.64
CA SER A 239 26.64 -31.69 7.37
C SER A 239 28.16 -31.59 7.24
N LEU A 240 28.74 -30.42 7.54
CA LEU A 240 30.18 -30.20 7.51
C LEU A 240 30.90 -31.07 8.56
N PHE A 241 30.35 -31.16 9.78
CA PHE A 241 30.88 -32.01 10.84
C PHE A 241 30.94 -33.49 10.43
N TYR A 242 29.86 -34.04 9.88
CA TYR A 242 29.85 -35.43 9.40
C TYR A 242 30.77 -35.63 8.18
N PHE A 243 30.94 -34.61 7.34
CA PHE A 243 31.89 -34.67 6.23
C PHE A 243 33.34 -34.78 6.73
N ASP A 244 33.69 -34.05 7.79
CA ASP A 244 35.01 -34.15 8.41
C ASP A 244 35.24 -35.51 9.08
N LEU A 245 34.20 -36.10 9.69
CA LEU A 245 34.28 -37.48 10.20
C LEU A 245 34.48 -38.51 9.08
N TYR A 246 33.79 -38.33 7.96
CA TYR A 246 33.99 -39.15 6.76
C TYR A 246 35.42 -39.04 6.22
N LYS A 247 35.99 -37.82 6.14
CA LYS A 247 37.39 -37.63 5.74
C LYS A 247 38.37 -38.33 6.67
N LYS A 248 38.17 -38.19 7.99
CA LYS A 248 39.01 -38.88 8.98
C LYS A 248 38.93 -40.40 8.82
N ALA A 249 37.75 -40.94 8.53
CA ALA A 249 37.60 -42.38 8.28
C ALA A 249 38.36 -42.83 7.01
N LEU A 250 38.38 -42.01 5.96
CA LEU A 250 39.17 -42.27 4.75
C LEU A 250 40.70 -42.14 4.95
N GLU A 251 41.16 -41.30 5.89
CA GLU A 251 42.59 -41.23 6.23
C GLU A 251 43.08 -42.52 6.90
N VAL A 252 42.25 -43.11 7.76
CA VAL A 252 42.57 -44.39 8.43
C VAL A 252 42.43 -45.56 7.47
N HIS A 253 41.49 -45.49 6.52
CA HIS A 253 41.22 -46.52 5.51
C HIS A 253 41.22 -45.92 4.10
N PRO A 254 42.41 -45.71 3.50
CA PRO A 254 42.51 -45.12 2.18
C PRO A 254 41.81 -45.97 1.13
N MET A 255 41.00 -45.33 0.30
CA MET A 255 40.30 -45.97 -0.81
C MET A 255 40.63 -45.26 -2.11
N ASP A 256 41.05 -46.03 -3.11
CA ASP A 256 41.41 -45.49 -4.42
C ASP A 256 40.19 -44.82 -5.09
N GLY A 257 40.41 -43.62 -5.63
CA GLY A 257 39.37 -42.85 -6.32
C GLY A 257 38.56 -41.89 -5.43
N TYR A 258 38.72 -41.93 -4.10
CA TYR A 258 37.97 -41.06 -3.16
C TYR A 258 38.86 -39.96 -2.55
N ALA A 259 39.22 -38.97 -3.37
CA ALA A 259 39.88 -37.74 -2.92
C ALA A 259 38.87 -36.57 -2.85
N THR A 260 37.81 -36.75 -2.07
CA THR A 260 36.69 -35.83 -1.99
C THR A 260 37.05 -34.58 -1.17
N SER A 261 36.96 -33.43 -1.83
CA SER A 261 37.06 -32.09 -1.23
C SER A 261 35.75 -31.35 -1.45
N TYR A 262 35.49 -30.32 -0.64
CA TYR A 262 34.39 -29.41 -0.88
C TYR A 262 34.89 -27.97 -1.06
N THR A 263 34.14 -27.21 -1.84
CA THR A 263 34.26 -25.76 -1.97
C THR A 263 32.94 -25.14 -1.49
N VAL A 264 33.04 -24.16 -0.59
CA VAL A 264 31.89 -23.40 -0.09
C VAL A 264 31.61 -22.23 -1.02
N LEU A 265 30.35 -22.07 -1.42
CA LEU A 265 29.86 -21.03 -2.31
C LEU A 265 28.96 -20.04 -1.56
N PRO A 266 29.13 -18.73 -1.75
CA PRO A 266 28.27 -17.72 -1.11
C PRO A 266 26.89 -17.67 -1.76
N ILE A 267 25.87 -17.28 -0.99
CA ILE A 267 24.52 -17.01 -1.49
C ILE A 267 24.35 -15.48 -1.65
N GLU A 268 24.81 -14.95 -2.78
CA GLU A 268 24.70 -13.51 -3.08
C GLU A 268 23.30 -13.11 -3.60
N ASP A 269 22.79 -13.86 -4.59
CA ASP A 269 21.48 -13.60 -5.20
C ASP A 269 20.39 -14.51 -4.64
N TYR A 270 19.48 -13.90 -3.87
CA TYR A 270 18.32 -14.58 -3.29
C TYR A 270 17.45 -15.24 -4.39
N ARG A 271 17.11 -16.52 -4.20
CA ARG A 271 16.37 -17.39 -5.14
C ARG A 271 17.12 -17.77 -6.43
N ILE A 272 18.36 -17.34 -6.61
CA ILE A 272 19.22 -17.84 -7.70
C ILE A 272 20.23 -18.83 -7.12
N HIS A 273 20.96 -18.39 -6.09
CA HIS A 273 21.91 -19.21 -5.37
C HIS A 273 21.21 -20.05 -4.29
N GLY A 274 21.80 -21.20 -3.93
CA GLY A 274 21.25 -22.05 -2.87
C GLY A 274 20.13 -23.00 -3.28
N LEU A 275 19.56 -22.90 -4.49
CA LEU A 275 18.46 -23.78 -4.93
C LEU A 275 18.91 -25.01 -5.74
N THR A 276 20.12 -24.99 -6.31
CA THR A 276 20.63 -26.07 -7.15
C THR A 276 20.98 -27.32 -6.34
N ARG A 277 20.81 -28.50 -6.94
CA ARG A 277 21.19 -29.78 -6.31
C ARG A 277 22.71 -29.93 -6.35
N THR A 278 23.32 -30.19 -5.21
CA THR A 278 24.74 -30.54 -5.12
C THR A 278 24.93 -32.05 -5.34
N SER A 279 25.90 -32.42 -6.17
CA SER A 279 26.36 -33.82 -6.28
C SER A 279 27.46 -34.07 -5.26
N PHE A 280 27.26 -35.07 -4.39
CA PHE A 280 28.25 -35.48 -3.39
C PHE A 280 29.19 -36.59 -3.88
N LEU A 281 28.91 -37.19 -5.03
CA LEU A 281 29.70 -38.28 -5.62
C LEU A 281 30.82 -37.78 -6.55
N THR A 282 31.14 -36.48 -6.50
CA THR A 282 32.21 -35.86 -7.29
C THR A 282 33.38 -35.49 -6.40
N ASN A 283 34.60 -35.57 -6.92
CA ASN A 283 35.82 -35.24 -6.15
C ASN A 283 35.87 -33.78 -5.63
N ASN A 284 35.15 -32.86 -6.28
CA ASN A 284 34.99 -31.47 -5.82
C ASN A 284 33.52 -31.14 -5.63
N ILE A 285 33.06 -31.25 -4.39
CA ILE A 285 31.68 -31.00 -3.97
C ILE A 285 31.48 -29.49 -3.81
N ARG A 286 30.43 -28.93 -4.41
CA ARG A 286 30.09 -27.50 -4.29
C ARG A 286 28.92 -27.32 -3.32
N LEU A 287 29.20 -26.77 -2.14
CA LEU A 287 28.21 -26.57 -1.08
C LEU A 287 27.87 -25.09 -0.97
N TRP A 288 26.59 -24.75 -0.91
CA TRP A 288 26.14 -23.39 -0.60
C TRP A 288 26.24 -23.12 0.90
N ASP A 289 26.67 -21.92 1.27
CA ASP A 289 26.86 -21.53 2.67
C ASP A 289 25.56 -21.03 3.32
N TYR A 290 24.73 -21.97 3.76
CA TYR A 290 23.48 -21.65 4.44
C TYR A 290 23.69 -21.00 5.81
N ALA A 291 24.80 -21.31 6.51
CA ALA A 291 25.11 -20.70 7.80
C ALA A 291 25.45 -19.22 7.65
N LYS A 292 26.35 -18.87 6.72
CA LYS A 292 26.71 -17.49 6.43
C LYS A 292 25.51 -16.70 5.93
N TRP A 293 24.70 -17.28 5.03
CA TRP A 293 23.49 -16.61 4.55
C TRP A 293 22.50 -16.30 5.70
N TYR A 294 22.28 -17.24 6.63
CA TYR A 294 21.45 -16.99 7.80
C TYR A 294 22.00 -15.82 8.65
N ASP A 295 23.32 -15.82 8.90
CA ASP A 295 23.96 -14.79 9.72
C ASP A 295 23.89 -13.41 9.05
N ASP A 296 24.14 -13.34 7.74
CA ASP A 296 24.07 -12.11 6.95
C ASP A 296 22.64 -11.54 6.93
N VAL A 297 21.62 -12.40 6.75
CA VAL A 297 20.19 -12.02 6.79
C VAL A 297 19.78 -11.52 8.18
N LEU A 298 20.20 -12.21 9.23
CA LEU A 298 19.91 -11.81 10.62
C LEU A 298 20.58 -10.48 10.97
N GLN A 299 21.82 -10.29 10.54
CA GLN A 299 22.56 -9.05 10.78
C GLN A 299 21.92 -7.88 10.04
N PHE A 300 21.61 -8.03 8.75
CA PHE A 300 20.90 -7.00 7.98
C PHE A 300 19.55 -6.64 8.61
N TYR A 301 18.79 -7.64 9.04
CA TYR A 301 17.53 -7.40 9.72
C TYR A 301 17.70 -6.58 11.01
N LYS A 302 18.71 -6.90 11.83
CA LYS A 302 19.00 -6.16 13.07
C LYS A 302 19.41 -4.71 12.81
N ASP A 303 20.27 -4.49 11.81
CA ASP A 303 20.85 -3.17 11.55
C ASP A 303 19.85 -2.24 10.83
N GLU A 304 19.16 -2.75 9.81
CA GLU A 304 18.35 -1.93 8.91
C GLU A 304 16.85 -1.99 9.23
N ILE A 305 16.30 -3.18 9.45
CA ILE A 305 14.85 -3.38 9.55
C ILE A 305 14.33 -2.97 10.93
N ILE A 306 15.01 -3.34 12.00
CA ILE A 306 14.64 -2.91 13.36
C ILE A 306 14.70 -1.37 13.45
N SER A 307 15.76 -0.76 12.93
CA SER A 307 15.93 0.70 12.89
C SER A 307 14.79 1.39 12.12
N MET A 308 14.44 0.86 10.94
CA MET A 308 13.30 1.35 10.17
C MET A 308 11.97 1.23 10.94
N ARG A 309 11.74 0.13 11.66
CA ARG A 309 10.53 -0.04 12.48
C ARG A 309 10.48 0.95 13.64
N SER A 310 11.60 1.22 14.30
CA SER A 310 11.68 2.28 15.32
C SER A 310 11.40 3.67 14.73
N MET A 311 11.81 3.91 13.49
CA MET A 311 11.50 5.15 12.76
C MET A 311 9.99 5.28 12.46
N VAL A 312 9.32 4.19 12.09
CA VAL A 312 7.86 4.16 11.90
C VAL A 312 7.15 4.58 13.20
N THR A 313 7.49 3.98 14.34
CA THR A 313 6.83 4.30 15.61
C THR A 313 7.13 5.73 16.07
N SER A 314 8.40 6.14 16.09
CA SER A 314 8.82 7.46 16.58
C SER A 314 8.29 8.61 15.72
N TYR A 315 8.22 8.44 14.39
CA TYR A 315 7.65 9.45 13.52
C TYR A 315 6.13 9.60 13.73
N ASP A 316 5.42 8.48 13.97
CA ASP A 316 4.01 8.52 14.32
C ASP A 316 3.73 9.28 15.63
N GLU A 317 4.56 9.06 16.65
CA GLU A 317 4.50 9.75 17.94
C GLU A 317 4.77 11.25 17.81
N LYS A 318 5.71 11.64 16.95
CA LYS A 318 5.95 13.04 16.60
C LYS A 318 4.71 13.68 15.99
N LEU A 319 4.07 13.00 15.04
CA LEU A 319 2.82 13.49 14.41
C LEU A 319 1.68 13.57 15.42
N GLU A 320 1.52 12.59 16.32
CA GLU A 320 0.52 12.66 17.40
C GLU A 320 0.74 13.85 18.33
N THR A 321 1.99 14.12 18.68
CA THR A 321 2.34 15.27 19.54
C THR A 321 1.92 16.57 18.86
N LEU A 322 2.17 16.71 17.56
CA LEU A 322 1.73 17.85 16.77
C LEU A 322 0.21 17.94 16.68
N VAL A 323 -0.50 16.83 16.44
CA VAL A 323 -1.97 16.78 16.43
C VAL A 323 -2.52 17.27 17.77
N ARG A 324 -2.01 16.76 18.90
CA ARG A 324 -2.45 17.17 20.25
C ARG A 324 -2.18 18.65 20.51
N GLN A 325 -1.00 19.14 20.10
CA GLN A 325 -0.68 20.56 20.20
C GLN A 325 -1.68 21.41 19.41
N LYS A 326 -2.00 21.03 18.17
CA LYS A 326 -2.97 21.77 17.35
C LYS A 326 -4.40 21.69 17.86
N GLN A 327 -4.78 20.59 18.52
CA GLN A 327 -6.08 20.48 19.18
C GLN A 327 -6.20 21.41 20.41
N SER A 328 -5.10 21.64 21.14
CA SER A 328 -5.10 22.45 22.36
C SER A 328 -4.85 23.94 22.12
N THR A 329 -4.28 24.32 20.98
CA THR A 329 -3.93 25.73 20.69
C THR A 329 -5.07 26.42 19.94
N ALA A 330 -5.49 27.59 20.42
CA ALA A 330 -6.44 28.45 19.68
C ALA A 330 -5.77 29.33 18.62
N THR A 331 -4.43 29.42 18.65
CA THR A 331 -3.63 30.25 17.75
C THR A 331 -3.39 29.52 16.42
N PRO A 332 -3.84 30.10 15.29
CA PRO A 332 -3.53 29.55 13.98
C PRO A 332 -2.03 29.62 13.69
N SER A 333 -1.56 28.68 12.87
CA SER A 333 -0.23 28.75 12.26
C SER A 333 -0.37 29.21 10.82
N GLU A 334 0.52 30.11 10.39
CA GLU A 334 0.50 30.64 9.03
C GLU A 334 0.98 29.60 7.99
N GLU A 335 1.83 28.65 8.40
CA GLU A 335 2.37 27.63 7.50
C GLU A 335 1.54 26.34 7.48
N ARG A 336 1.34 25.81 6.26
CA ARG A 336 0.78 24.47 6.02
C ARG A 336 1.79 23.41 6.43
N PHE A 337 1.32 22.35 7.06
CA PHE A 337 2.16 21.24 7.48
C PHE A 337 2.29 20.22 6.33
N TYR A 338 3.52 19.74 6.14
CA TYR A 338 3.88 18.70 5.19
C TYR A 338 4.69 17.61 5.90
N LEU A 339 4.52 16.36 5.49
CA LEU A 339 5.36 15.27 5.96
C LEU A 339 6.83 15.45 5.55
N ASP A 340 7.72 15.00 6.43
CA ASP A 340 9.14 14.85 6.12
C ASP A 340 9.35 13.73 5.07
N LEU A 341 9.53 14.15 3.82
CA LEU A 341 9.76 13.28 2.68
C LEU A 341 10.99 12.39 2.84
N TYR A 342 12.00 12.83 3.59
CA TYR A 342 13.20 12.03 3.84
C TYR A 342 12.88 10.81 4.72
N THR A 343 12.16 11.03 5.83
CA THR A 343 11.71 9.96 6.72
C THR A 343 10.75 9.01 6.01
N VAL A 344 9.76 9.54 5.27
CA VAL A 344 8.84 8.73 4.45
C VAL A 344 9.60 7.93 3.39
N GLY A 345 10.58 8.54 2.73
CA GLY A 345 11.43 7.89 1.73
C GLY A 345 12.25 6.73 2.29
N LYS A 346 12.79 6.87 3.51
CA LYS A 346 13.49 5.78 4.21
C LYS A 346 12.60 4.59 4.49
N ILE A 347 11.37 4.81 4.93
CA ILE A 347 10.38 3.74 5.16
C ILE A 347 10.02 3.08 3.82
N LYS A 348 9.71 3.89 2.80
CA LYS A 348 9.32 3.41 1.46
C LYS A 348 10.44 2.69 0.69
N LYS A 349 11.73 2.91 1.04
CA LYS A 349 12.88 2.17 0.50
C LYS A 349 12.72 0.65 0.69
N TYR A 350 12.18 0.25 1.85
CA TYR A 350 11.99 -1.15 2.23
C TYR A 350 10.57 -1.63 1.92
N ASP A 351 9.54 -0.79 2.14
CA ASP A 351 8.14 -1.10 1.83
C ASP A 351 7.47 0.06 1.07
N PRO A 352 7.44 0.02 -0.28
CA PRO A 352 6.86 1.10 -1.08
C PRO A 352 5.39 1.41 -0.75
N ASN A 353 4.65 0.39 -0.31
CA ASN A 353 3.23 0.46 0.05
C ASN A 353 3.01 0.39 1.57
N ALA A 354 3.93 0.94 2.37
CA ALA A 354 3.84 0.92 3.83
C ALA A 354 2.54 1.54 4.34
N TYR A 355 1.66 0.72 4.93
CA TYR A 355 0.39 1.18 5.49
C TYR A 355 0.54 2.26 6.58
N PRO A 356 1.57 2.26 7.45
CA PRO A 356 1.79 3.37 8.38
C PRO A 356 1.93 4.73 7.68
N VAL A 357 2.44 4.78 6.45
CA VAL A 357 2.53 6.05 5.70
C VAL A 357 1.16 6.61 5.35
N ASN A 358 0.17 5.76 5.06
CA ASN A 358 -1.20 6.23 4.79
C ASN A 358 -1.80 6.93 6.03
N ILE A 359 -1.45 6.45 7.23
CA ILE A 359 -1.82 7.10 8.50
C ILE A 359 -1.11 8.45 8.63
N TYR A 360 0.18 8.54 8.26
CA TYR A 360 0.90 9.82 8.30
C TYR A 360 0.30 10.84 7.35
N GLU A 361 -0.06 10.42 6.13
CA GLU A 361 -0.70 11.29 5.14
C GLU A 361 -2.05 11.80 5.64
N TYR A 362 -2.82 10.95 6.34
CA TYR A 362 -4.02 11.39 7.04
C TYR A 362 -3.72 12.40 8.16
N LYS A 363 -2.73 12.13 9.01
CA LYS A 363 -2.34 13.03 10.11
C LYS A 363 -1.84 14.38 9.60
N GLU A 364 -1.16 14.43 8.46
CA GLU A 364 -0.80 15.68 7.79
C GLU A 364 -2.06 16.52 7.49
N GLN A 365 -3.07 15.91 6.86
CA GLN A 365 -4.32 16.63 6.57
C GLN A 365 -5.10 16.98 7.84
N LYS A 366 -5.08 16.12 8.87
CA LYS A 366 -5.69 16.43 10.17
C LYS A 366 -5.05 17.66 10.81
N ILE A 367 -3.72 17.78 10.78
CA ILE A 367 -3.00 18.95 11.30
C ILE A 367 -3.41 20.21 10.53
N ASN A 368 -3.51 20.13 9.20
CA ASN A 368 -3.93 21.24 8.34
C ASN A 368 -5.39 21.65 8.61
N LEU A 369 -6.30 20.68 8.76
CA LEU A 369 -7.69 20.93 9.15
C LEU A 369 -7.80 21.62 10.51
N LEU A 370 -7.06 21.15 11.52
CA LEU A 370 -7.04 21.76 12.85
C LEU A 370 -6.52 23.20 12.82
N ASN A 371 -5.49 23.47 12.01
CA ASN A 371 -5.00 24.83 11.76
C ASN A 371 -6.11 25.73 11.19
N GLN A 372 -6.87 25.24 10.20
CA GLN A 372 -7.96 26.03 9.59
C GLN A 372 -9.12 26.26 10.55
N ILE A 373 -9.45 25.28 11.38
CA ILE A 373 -10.45 25.44 12.45
C ILE A 373 -10.00 26.54 13.42
N ALA A 374 -8.74 26.56 13.83
CA ALA A 374 -8.20 27.60 14.70
C ALA A 374 -8.25 28.98 14.02
N TYR A 375 -7.85 29.07 12.76
CA TYR A 375 -7.91 30.30 11.97
C TYR A 375 -9.33 30.85 11.85
N SER A 376 -10.30 29.98 11.56
CA SER A 376 -11.71 30.36 11.45
C SER A 376 -12.29 30.87 12.78
N LYS A 377 -11.87 30.31 13.91
CA LYS A 377 -12.26 30.80 15.25
C LYS A 377 -11.74 32.21 15.55
N VAL A 378 -10.52 32.53 15.13
CA VAL A 378 -9.93 33.88 15.33
C VAL A 378 -10.60 34.92 14.42
N ILE A 379 -10.97 34.54 13.20
CA ILE A 379 -11.59 35.45 12.23
C ILE A 379 -13.07 35.70 12.52
N ASN A 380 -13.73 34.84 13.28
CA ASN A 380 -15.11 35.03 13.66
C ASN A 380 -15.28 36.30 14.50
N SER A 381 -15.50 37.42 13.83
CA SER A 381 -15.65 38.74 14.43
C SER A 381 -17.04 38.93 15.06
N GLY A 382 -17.94 37.94 14.92
CA GLY A 382 -19.37 38.11 15.24
C GLY A 382 -20.08 39.10 14.30
N ILE A 383 -19.34 39.80 13.44
CA ILE A 383 -19.88 40.74 12.47
C ILE A 383 -20.49 39.94 11.34
N LYS A 384 -21.80 40.10 11.27
CA LYS A 384 -22.60 39.76 10.12
C LYS A 384 -21.94 40.31 8.81
N GLY A 385 -21.21 39.45 8.06
CA GLY A 385 -20.88 39.67 6.64
C GLY A 385 -19.42 39.70 6.26
N ASP A 386 -18.54 39.24 7.16
CA ASP A 386 -17.11 39.23 6.87
C ASP A 386 -16.77 38.16 5.82
N LEU A 387 -16.41 38.60 4.61
CA LEU A 387 -15.93 37.73 3.53
C LEU A 387 -14.74 36.87 3.95
N LYS A 388 -13.93 37.33 4.92
CA LYS A 388 -12.83 36.53 5.48
C LYS A 388 -13.35 35.33 6.26
N TYR A 389 -14.47 35.49 6.96
CA TYR A 389 -15.11 34.41 7.70
C TYR A 389 -15.79 33.41 6.76
N ILE A 390 -16.42 33.89 5.67
CA ILE A 390 -16.94 32.99 4.62
C ILE A 390 -15.80 32.13 4.06
N ARG A 391 -14.67 32.76 3.74
CA ARG A 391 -13.49 32.08 3.22
C ARG A 391 -12.93 31.06 4.21
N SER A 392 -12.78 31.41 5.48
CA SER A 392 -12.25 30.47 6.47
C SER A 392 -13.16 29.25 6.65
N GLN A 393 -14.49 29.39 6.57
CA GLN A 393 -15.40 28.24 6.63
C GLN A 393 -15.32 27.36 5.37
N ALA A 394 -15.17 27.95 4.19
CA ALA A 394 -14.95 27.20 2.94
C ALA A 394 -13.63 26.40 2.99
N ASP A 395 -12.58 26.98 3.57
CA ASP A 395 -11.29 26.31 3.74
C ASP A 395 -11.39 25.14 4.75
N VAL A 396 -12.15 25.30 5.84
CA VAL A 396 -12.43 24.21 6.80
C VAL A 396 -13.17 23.05 6.13
N TRP A 397 -14.19 23.34 5.31
CA TRP A 397 -14.87 22.29 4.53
C TRP A 397 -13.88 21.58 3.63
N THR A 398 -13.14 22.32 2.81
CA THR A 398 -12.17 21.77 1.85
C THR A 398 -11.13 20.87 2.53
N GLU A 399 -10.53 21.30 3.63
CA GLU A 399 -9.56 20.49 4.36
C GLU A 399 -10.21 19.28 5.08
N SER A 400 -11.51 19.34 5.41
CA SER A 400 -12.26 18.19 5.93
C SER A 400 -12.43 17.11 4.86
N GLU A 401 -12.73 17.48 3.62
CA GLU A 401 -12.85 16.54 2.49
C GLU A 401 -11.51 15.86 2.18
N LYS A 402 -10.42 16.64 2.08
CA LYS A 402 -9.07 16.07 1.93
C LYS A 402 -8.72 15.10 3.06
N ALA A 403 -9.09 15.42 4.30
CA ALA A 403 -8.88 14.52 5.43
C ALA A 403 -9.76 13.25 5.32
N MET A 404 -11.01 13.39 4.86
CA MET A 404 -11.94 12.28 4.61
C MET A 404 -11.41 11.33 3.53
N ASP A 405 -10.91 11.87 2.42
CA ASP A 405 -10.28 11.09 1.34
C ASP A 405 -9.07 10.31 1.85
N ARG A 406 -8.17 10.96 2.59
CA ARG A 406 -6.99 10.29 3.16
C ARG A 406 -7.38 9.20 4.14
N ILE A 407 -8.34 9.44 5.03
CA ILE A 407 -8.73 8.42 6.00
C ILE A 407 -9.49 7.25 5.36
N ASN A 408 -10.25 7.48 4.29
CA ASN A 408 -10.90 6.44 3.51
C ASN A 408 -9.90 5.54 2.76
N SER A 409 -8.71 6.07 2.43
CA SER A 409 -7.66 5.33 1.76
C SER A 409 -6.85 4.39 2.67
N ILE A 410 -7.04 4.46 4.00
CA ILE A 410 -6.29 3.63 4.96
C ILE A 410 -6.88 2.21 4.98
N PRO A 411 -6.12 1.17 4.58
CA PRO A 411 -6.62 -0.20 4.59
C PRO A 411 -6.70 -0.73 6.03
N THR A 412 -7.80 -1.41 6.34
CA THR A 412 -8.08 -1.91 7.70
C THR A 412 -8.11 -3.43 7.82
N ASP A 413 -7.98 -4.14 6.71
CA ASP A 413 -8.01 -5.60 6.69
C ASP A 413 -6.74 -6.18 7.32
N LYS A 414 -6.91 -6.85 8.47
CA LYS A 414 -5.83 -7.51 9.22
C LYS A 414 -5.20 -8.65 8.44
N GLU A 415 -5.95 -9.28 7.53
CA GLU A 415 -5.46 -10.40 6.74
C GLU A 415 -4.60 -9.96 5.56
N SER A 416 -4.68 -8.67 5.19
CA SER A 416 -3.89 -8.10 4.11
C SER A 416 -2.39 -8.11 4.43
N VAL A 417 -1.58 -8.36 3.39
CA VAL A 417 -0.10 -8.41 3.51
C VAL A 417 0.46 -7.12 4.10
N GLY A 418 -0.08 -5.96 3.72
CA GLY A 418 0.39 -4.66 4.24
C GLY A 418 0.15 -4.49 5.74
N TYR A 419 -0.91 -5.08 6.29
CA TYR A 419 -1.16 -5.08 7.74
C TYR A 419 -0.17 -6.00 8.46
N LYS A 420 -0.01 -7.24 7.96
CA LYS A 420 0.89 -8.26 8.54
C LYS A 420 2.33 -7.79 8.62
N LYS A 421 2.83 -7.12 7.56
CA LYS A 421 4.16 -6.47 7.50
C LYS A 421 4.46 -5.54 8.69
N HIS A 422 3.44 -4.86 9.22
CA HIS A 422 3.54 -3.88 10.31
C HIS A 422 2.66 -4.23 11.51
N ALA A 423 2.36 -5.52 11.73
CA ALA A 423 1.40 -5.96 12.75
C ALA A 423 1.76 -5.45 14.16
N LYS A 424 3.03 -5.53 14.58
CA LYS A 424 3.46 -5.01 15.90
C LYS A 424 3.21 -3.52 16.08
N TYR A 425 3.39 -2.72 15.03
CA TYR A 425 3.09 -1.29 15.07
C TYR A 425 1.58 -1.07 15.31
N PHE A 426 0.73 -1.79 14.58
CA PHE A 426 -0.72 -1.68 14.76
C PHE A 426 -1.20 -2.19 16.12
N GLN A 427 -0.64 -3.29 16.59
CA GLN A 427 -0.91 -3.86 17.91
C GLN A 427 -0.51 -2.88 19.01
N HIS A 428 0.71 -2.34 18.95
CA HIS A 428 1.19 -1.39 19.96
C HIS A 428 0.41 -0.07 19.93
N LYS A 429 0.14 0.48 18.75
CA LYS A 429 -0.42 1.83 18.61
C LYS A 429 -1.94 1.87 18.74
N TYR A 430 -2.62 0.88 18.17
CA TYR A 430 -4.08 0.86 18.04
C TYR A 430 -4.72 -0.30 18.79
N ASN A 431 -3.95 -1.11 19.53
CA ASN A 431 -4.43 -2.35 20.15
C ASN A 431 -5.15 -3.26 19.14
N ASP A 432 -4.60 -3.31 17.91
CA ASP A 432 -5.20 -3.96 16.74
C ASP A 432 -6.65 -3.53 16.44
N ASN A 433 -7.05 -2.33 16.84
CA ASN A 433 -8.38 -1.77 16.60
C ASN A 433 -8.33 -0.51 15.73
N LEU A 434 -7.56 -0.60 14.64
CA LEU A 434 -7.49 0.45 13.61
C LEU A 434 -8.87 0.84 13.04
N PRO A 435 -9.83 -0.08 12.81
CA PRO A 435 -11.18 0.29 12.37
C PRO A 435 -11.90 1.26 13.32
N GLN A 436 -11.78 1.06 14.64
CA GLN A 436 -12.40 1.95 15.62
C GLN A 436 -11.75 3.33 15.61
N TYR A 437 -10.42 3.40 15.53
CA TYR A 437 -9.70 4.68 15.39
C TYR A 437 -10.19 5.44 14.14
N ILE A 438 -10.25 4.76 12.99
CA ILE A 438 -10.74 5.35 11.74
C ILE A 438 -12.19 5.81 11.87
N ALA A 439 -13.06 5.03 12.50
CA ALA A 439 -14.46 5.41 12.72
C ALA A 439 -14.58 6.69 13.56
N THR A 440 -13.83 6.78 14.67
CA THR A 440 -13.81 7.96 15.54
C THR A 440 -13.32 9.20 14.78
N GLU A 441 -12.25 9.07 14.01
CA GLU A 441 -11.71 10.17 13.23
C GLU A 441 -12.63 10.59 12.08
N LYS A 442 -13.33 9.65 11.42
CA LYS A 442 -14.37 9.96 10.44
C LYS A 442 -15.50 10.77 11.05
N THR A 443 -15.97 10.40 12.24
CA THR A 443 -16.99 11.17 12.98
C THR A 443 -16.50 12.58 13.30
N PHE A 444 -15.24 12.73 13.74
CA PHE A 444 -14.64 14.04 13.95
C PHE A 444 -14.67 14.89 12.66
N ILE A 445 -14.12 14.38 11.56
CA ILE A 445 -14.07 15.10 10.27
C ILE A 445 -15.48 15.49 9.80
N HIS A 446 -16.41 14.54 9.83
CA HIS A 446 -17.79 14.77 9.42
C HIS A 446 -18.47 15.86 10.26
N SER A 447 -18.23 15.87 11.58
CA SER A 447 -18.77 16.93 12.45
C SER A 447 -18.20 18.32 12.10
N GLN A 448 -16.92 18.43 11.75
CA GLN A 448 -16.31 19.71 11.38
C GLN A 448 -16.85 20.20 10.04
N GLN A 449 -17.02 19.29 9.09
CA GLN A 449 -17.63 19.56 7.80
C GLN A 449 -19.09 20.05 7.94
N GLN A 450 -19.94 19.33 8.67
CA GLN A 450 -21.34 19.72 8.91
C GLN A 450 -21.45 21.08 9.59
N ASN A 451 -20.56 21.37 10.53
CA ASN A 451 -20.53 22.68 11.19
C ASN A 451 -20.15 23.79 10.19
N ALA A 452 -19.14 23.58 9.35
CA ALA A 452 -18.74 24.53 8.33
C ALA A 452 -19.85 24.75 7.28
N GLU A 453 -20.51 23.68 6.83
CA GLU A 453 -21.66 23.73 5.91
C GLU A 453 -22.82 24.52 6.52
N LYS A 454 -23.20 24.21 7.75
CA LYS A 454 -24.26 24.94 8.47
C LYS A 454 -23.95 26.42 8.58
N LEU A 455 -22.72 26.77 8.96
CA LEU A 455 -22.29 28.16 9.09
C LEU A 455 -22.28 28.88 7.74
N LEU A 456 -21.78 28.22 6.68
CA LEU A 456 -21.85 28.76 5.32
C LEU A 456 -23.29 28.98 4.88
N LYS A 457 -24.22 28.07 5.22
CA LYS A 457 -25.64 28.22 4.94
C LYS A 457 -26.26 29.39 5.69
N GLU A 458 -26.01 29.52 6.97
CA GLU A 458 -26.46 30.68 7.75
C GLU A 458 -25.93 31.99 7.17
N ILE A 459 -24.64 32.02 6.80
CA ILE A 459 -24.03 33.17 6.14
C ILE A 459 -24.74 33.46 4.81
N ILE A 460 -24.87 32.48 3.91
CA ILE A 460 -25.43 32.71 2.58
C ILE A 460 -26.88 33.19 2.67
N VAL A 461 -27.69 32.57 3.53
CA VAL A 461 -29.07 32.98 3.76
C VAL A 461 -29.13 34.40 4.29
N ASN A 462 -28.32 34.74 5.30
CA ASN A 462 -28.32 36.06 5.92
C ASN A 462 -27.75 37.17 5.01
N TYR A 463 -26.77 36.87 4.14
CA TYR A 463 -26.12 37.87 3.27
C TYR A 463 -26.80 38.07 1.93
N PHE A 464 -27.15 36.96 1.28
CA PHE A 464 -27.52 36.99 -0.13
C PHE A 464 -29.03 36.83 -0.33
N SER A 465 -29.80 36.44 0.70
CA SER A 465 -31.26 36.44 0.57
C SER A 465 -31.78 37.87 0.64
N SER A 466 -32.66 38.22 -0.30
CA SER A 466 -33.37 39.49 -0.32
C SER A 466 -34.54 39.45 0.66
N ASN A 467 -34.26 39.58 1.97
CA ASN A 467 -35.29 39.77 2.99
C ASN A 467 -35.63 41.25 3.08
N VAL A 468 -36.78 41.64 2.54
CA VAL A 468 -37.32 42.99 2.72
C VAL A 468 -38.21 42.95 3.96
N ALA A 469 -38.01 43.88 4.90
CA ALA A 469 -38.81 43.92 6.13
C ALA A 469 -40.18 44.56 5.86
N ASP A 470 -41.26 43.93 6.35
CA ASP A 470 -42.63 44.47 6.27
C ASP A 470 -42.81 45.72 7.15
N SER A 471 -41.92 45.92 8.13
CA SER A 471 -41.83 47.09 9.01
C SER A 471 -40.37 47.37 9.33
N ALA A 472 -39.94 48.63 9.35
CA ALA A 472 -38.62 48.98 9.85
C ALA A 472 -38.67 50.08 10.90
N ASP A 473 -37.62 50.11 11.72
CA ASP A 473 -37.35 51.20 12.64
C ASP A 473 -36.85 52.44 11.88
N PHE A 474 -37.00 53.61 12.51
CA PHE A 474 -36.61 54.89 11.96
C PHE A 474 -35.78 55.69 12.94
N VAL A 475 -34.85 56.46 12.39
CA VAL A 475 -34.15 57.52 13.11
C VAL A 475 -34.55 58.88 12.53
N THR A 476 -34.81 59.85 13.39
CA THR A 476 -35.12 61.22 12.96
C THR A 476 -33.84 61.95 12.62
N TYR A 477 -33.80 62.58 11.44
CA TYR A 477 -32.73 63.47 11.04
C TYR A 477 -33.32 64.77 10.51
N GLU A 478 -33.02 65.89 11.17
CA GLU A 478 -33.65 67.19 10.90
C GLU A 478 -35.19 67.08 10.99
N LYS A 479 -35.90 67.23 9.86
CA LYS A 479 -37.36 67.12 9.76
C LYS A 479 -37.82 65.83 9.07
N ASP A 480 -36.88 64.97 8.68
CA ASP A 480 -37.14 63.74 7.94
C ASP A 480 -36.91 62.50 8.83
N SER A 481 -37.47 61.36 8.41
CA SER A 481 -37.19 60.06 9.00
C SER A 481 -36.37 59.22 8.02
N ILE A 482 -35.27 58.67 8.51
CA ILE A 482 -34.43 57.73 7.76
C ILE A 482 -34.72 56.33 8.31
N SER A 483 -35.08 55.41 7.42
CA SER A 483 -35.29 54.02 7.84
C SER A 483 -33.96 53.35 8.13
N LEU A 484 -33.91 52.57 9.21
CA LEU A 484 -32.75 51.79 9.61
C LEU A 484 -32.56 50.53 8.74
N GLU A 485 -33.54 50.20 7.91
CA GLU A 485 -33.53 49.03 7.04
C GLU A 485 -34.08 49.39 5.65
N PRO A 486 -33.76 48.61 4.60
CA PRO A 486 -34.39 48.79 3.30
C PRO A 486 -35.87 48.40 3.34
N ILE A 487 -36.76 49.29 2.88
CA ILE A 487 -38.21 49.04 2.83
C ILE A 487 -38.68 48.97 1.37
N HIS A 488 -39.64 48.09 1.08
CA HIS A 488 -40.40 48.15 -0.17
C HIS A 488 -41.47 49.24 -0.09
N ASP A 489 -41.44 50.20 -1.02
CA ASP A 489 -42.60 51.05 -1.28
C ASP A 489 -43.69 50.20 -1.92
N THR A 490 -44.51 49.55 -1.09
CA THR A 490 -45.65 48.72 -1.52
C THR A 490 -46.82 49.55 -2.04
N ASN A 491 -46.76 50.87 -1.90
CA ASN A 491 -47.83 51.79 -2.24
C ASN A 491 -47.29 52.93 -3.12
N GLU A 492 -47.63 52.92 -4.41
CA GLU A 492 -47.19 53.94 -5.40
C GLU A 492 -47.57 55.38 -5.01
N PHE A 493 -48.50 55.54 -4.07
CA PHE A 493 -48.99 56.84 -3.59
C PHE A 493 -48.22 57.39 -2.37
N LEU A 494 -47.38 56.60 -1.71
CA LEU A 494 -46.57 57.00 -0.55
C LEU A 494 -45.08 56.98 -0.92
N VAL A 495 -44.67 57.89 -1.81
CA VAL A 495 -43.24 58.07 -2.12
C VAL A 495 -42.58 58.75 -0.92
N ARG A 496 -41.77 57.99 -0.17
CA ARG A 496 -40.99 58.56 0.93
C ARG A 496 -39.90 59.45 0.38
N ARG A 497 -39.70 60.59 1.05
CA ARG A 497 -38.66 61.55 0.68
C ARG A 497 -37.26 60.96 0.80
N ILE A 498 -36.96 60.24 1.88
CA ILE A 498 -35.68 59.54 2.08
C ILE A 498 -35.93 58.05 2.05
N ASN A 499 -35.26 57.36 1.12
CA ASN A 499 -35.35 55.92 0.97
C ASN A 499 -33.98 55.27 1.17
N THR A 500 -33.83 54.51 2.26
CA THR A 500 -32.65 53.69 2.53
C THR A 500 -32.67 52.49 1.61
N LEU A 501 -31.65 52.35 0.76
CA LEU A 501 -31.52 51.22 -0.18
C LEU A 501 -30.60 50.12 0.37
N HIS A 502 -29.61 50.52 1.17
CA HIS A 502 -28.60 49.60 1.71
C HIS A 502 -28.20 49.99 3.12
N VAL A 503 -27.90 48.96 3.91
CA VAL A 503 -27.29 49.06 5.23
C VAL A 503 -25.98 48.28 5.20
N ARG A 504 -24.89 48.87 5.68
CA ARG A 504 -23.57 48.22 5.73
C ARG A 504 -22.93 48.41 7.10
N PRO A 505 -22.29 47.37 7.67
CA PRO A 505 -21.50 47.56 8.88
C PRO A 505 -20.32 48.49 8.60
N SER A 506 -19.96 49.28 9.61
CA SER A 506 -18.85 50.22 9.65
C SER A 506 -17.91 49.82 10.80
N LYS A 507 -16.82 50.57 11.02
CA LYS A 507 -15.91 50.28 12.16
C LYS A 507 -16.60 50.57 13.49
N ASN A 508 -16.17 49.90 14.57
CA ASN A 508 -16.66 50.12 15.94
C ASN A 508 -18.16 49.84 16.12
N ASP A 509 -18.72 48.83 15.44
CA ASP A 509 -20.16 48.50 15.46
C ASP A 509 -21.10 49.60 14.94
N HIS A 510 -20.55 50.58 14.23
CA HIS A 510 -21.36 51.57 13.51
C HIS A 510 -22.06 50.93 12.29
N LYS A 511 -23.09 51.60 11.78
CA LYS A 511 -23.83 51.21 10.56
C LYS A 511 -23.87 52.37 9.56
N LEU A 512 -23.60 52.08 8.30
CA LEU A 512 -23.79 53.00 7.19
C LEU A 512 -25.16 52.76 6.55
N LEU A 513 -26.00 53.79 6.52
CA LEU A 513 -27.22 53.82 5.71
C LEU A 513 -26.91 54.54 4.40
N ILE A 514 -27.25 53.91 3.28
CA ILE A 514 -26.99 54.43 1.94
C ILE A 514 -28.30 54.37 1.17
N GLY A 515 -28.65 55.46 0.50
CA GLY A 515 -29.92 55.53 -0.18
C GLY A 515 -30.09 56.76 -1.05
N THR A 516 -31.35 57.05 -1.36
CA THR A 516 -31.73 58.17 -2.22
C THR A 516 -32.67 59.11 -1.48
N ILE A 517 -32.57 60.40 -1.83
CA ILE A 517 -33.52 61.42 -1.43
C ILE A 517 -34.25 61.85 -2.70
N LYS A 518 -35.58 61.74 -2.71
CA LYS A 518 -36.40 62.07 -3.88
C LYS A 518 -37.60 62.89 -3.43
N ASP A 519 -37.66 64.14 -3.88
CA ASP A 519 -38.85 64.98 -3.79
C ASP A 519 -38.99 65.88 -5.05
N ASP A 520 -39.95 66.80 -5.03
CA ASP A 520 -40.19 67.70 -6.16
C ASP A 520 -38.99 68.60 -6.48
N LYS A 521 -38.15 68.90 -5.49
CA LYS A 521 -37.07 69.89 -5.57
C LYS A 521 -35.66 69.28 -5.56
N SER A 522 -35.50 68.07 -5.02
CA SER A 522 -34.22 67.42 -4.78
C SER A 522 -34.20 65.97 -5.28
N LEU A 523 -33.03 65.58 -5.77
CA LEU A 523 -32.72 64.24 -6.23
C LEU A 523 -31.29 63.97 -5.81
N ASP A 524 -31.10 63.36 -4.66
CA ASP A 524 -29.79 63.20 -4.05
C ASP A 524 -29.51 61.73 -3.74
N VAL A 525 -28.23 61.37 -3.68
CA VAL A 525 -27.77 60.17 -2.97
C VAL A 525 -27.34 60.59 -1.58
N PHE A 526 -27.72 59.84 -0.55
CA PHE A 526 -27.23 60.09 0.80
C PHE A 526 -26.45 58.91 1.35
N VAL A 527 -25.52 59.24 2.25
CA VAL A 527 -24.81 58.30 3.12
C VAL A 527 -24.90 58.84 4.53
N ALA A 528 -25.31 58.01 5.49
CA ALA A 528 -25.33 58.32 6.90
C ALA A 528 -24.56 57.26 7.68
N ASP A 529 -23.83 57.66 8.72
CA ASP A 529 -23.20 56.76 9.68
C ASP A 529 -23.94 56.84 11.01
N LEU A 530 -24.23 55.67 11.59
CA LEU A 530 -24.92 55.52 12.86
C LEU A 530 -23.98 54.84 13.85
N ASP A 531 -23.96 55.35 15.08
CA ASP A 531 -23.24 54.72 16.17
C ASP A 531 -23.91 53.41 16.66
N SER A 532 -23.28 52.74 17.62
CA SER A 532 -23.81 51.52 18.22
C SER A 532 -25.16 51.68 18.94
N ALA A 533 -25.56 52.91 19.25
CA ALA A 533 -26.85 53.26 19.83
C ALA A 533 -27.89 53.71 18.77
N ASN A 534 -27.58 53.53 17.47
CA ASN A 534 -28.35 53.99 16.33
C ASN A 534 -28.56 55.52 16.25
N ASN A 535 -27.69 56.33 16.85
CA ASN A 535 -27.69 57.77 16.64
C ASN A 535 -26.86 58.13 15.40
N ILE A 536 -27.32 59.10 14.63
CA ILE A 536 -26.61 59.58 13.44
C ILE A 536 -25.36 60.36 13.86
N SER A 537 -24.19 59.85 13.47
CA SER A 537 -22.90 60.52 13.63
C SER A 537 -22.69 61.60 12.56
N TRP A 538 -23.04 61.30 11.30
CA TRP A 538 -23.00 62.25 10.19
C TRP A 538 -23.92 61.81 9.04
N VAL A 539 -24.33 62.77 8.21
CA VAL A 539 -25.03 62.52 6.93
C VAL A 539 -24.41 63.37 5.85
N THR A 540 -24.09 62.76 4.71
CA THR A 540 -23.62 63.46 3.51
C THR A 540 -24.60 63.24 2.37
N ARG A 541 -24.95 64.33 1.68
CA ARG A 541 -25.85 64.33 0.51
C ARG A 541 -25.06 64.71 -0.74
N TYR A 542 -25.27 63.98 -1.83
CA TYR A 542 -24.70 64.28 -3.14
C TYR A 542 -25.84 64.60 -4.12
N PRO A 543 -25.95 65.85 -4.62
CA PRO A 543 -27.09 66.27 -5.42
C PRO A 543 -26.94 65.93 -6.91
N TYR A 544 -28.05 65.56 -7.54
CA TYR A 544 -28.16 65.41 -8.99
C TYR A 544 -29.07 66.50 -9.58
N LYS A 545 -28.70 66.99 -10.77
CA LYS A 545 -29.45 68.01 -11.50
C LYS A 545 -30.66 67.40 -12.20
N LYS A 546 -31.81 67.43 -11.51
CA LYS A 546 -33.11 66.96 -12.05
C LYS A 546 -33.45 67.60 -13.41
N GLN A 547 -33.06 68.87 -13.63
CA GLN A 547 -33.37 69.62 -14.85
C GLN A 547 -32.65 69.08 -16.11
N GLU A 548 -31.65 68.20 -15.97
CA GLU A 548 -30.98 67.58 -17.12
C GLU A 548 -31.82 66.47 -17.77
N TYR A 549 -32.92 66.05 -17.14
CA TYR A 549 -33.74 64.92 -17.54
C TYR A 549 -35.20 65.31 -17.84
N GLN A 550 -35.81 64.59 -18.77
CA GLN A 550 -37.25 64.62 -19.02
C GLN A 550 -37.95 63.83 -17.90
N GLY A 551 -38.67 64.54 -17.04
CA GLY A 551 -39.35 63.93 -15.90
C GLY A 551 -38.43 63.62 -14.71
N LEU A 552 -38.82 62.66 -13.88
CA LEU A 552 -38.06 62.22 -12.71
C LEU A 552 -37.17 61.03 -13.08
N PRO A 553 -35.84 61.18 -13.17
CA PRO A 553 -34.95 60.03 -13.41
C PRO A 553 -34.91 59.13 -12.17
N THR A 554 -34.51 57.88 -12.39
CA THR A 554 -34.33 56.87 -11.34
C THR A 554 -32.85 56.78 -10.97
N ILE A 555 -32.55 56.76 -9.68
CA ILE A 555 -31.20 56.50 -9.17
C ILE A 555 -31.18 55.07 -8.61
N ASP A 556 -30.20 54.28 -9.04
CA ASP A 556 -29.86 53.00 -8.41
C ASP A 556 -28.42 53.05 -7.87
N ILE A 557 -28.15 52.29 -6.81
CA ILE A 557 -26.83 52.16 -6.18
C ILE A 557 -26.41 50.70 -6.31
N PRO A 558 -26.00 50.26 -7.51
CA PRO A 558 -25.74 48.84 -7.80
C PRO A 558 -24.66 48.22 -6.92
N TYR A 559 -23.66 48.99 -6.46
CA TYR A 559 -22.52 48.46 -5.71
C TYR A 559 -21.98 49.42 -4.67
N ILE A 560 -21.53 48.84 -3.55
CA ILE A 560 -20.94 49.51 -2.40
C ILE A 560 -19.65 48.77 -2.01
N ASN A 561 -18.51 49.45 -2.01
CA ASN A 561 -17.22 48.89 -1.59
C ASN A 561 -16.63 49.69 -0.42
N LEU A 562 -16.26 49.02 0.67
CA LEU A 562 -15.59 49.60 1.83
C LEU A 562 -14.14 49.10 1.87
N LYS A 563 -13.16 49.96 1.52
CA LYS A 563 -11.73 49.60 1.54
C LYS A 563 -10.87 50.81 1.92
N GLY A 564 -9.80 50.56 2.66
CA GLY A 564 -8.81 51.59 3.00
C GLY A 564 -9.36 52.78 3.82
N GLY A 565 -10.47 52.61 4.54
CA GLY A 565 -11.14 53.71 5.26
C GLY A 565 -12.01 54.61 4.38
N SER A 566 -12.25 54.21 3.13
CA SER A 566 -13.10 54.92 2.17
C SER A 566 -14.29 54.06 1.75
N LEU A 567 -15.41 54.74 1.51
CA LEU A 567 -16.64 54.18 0.94
C LEU A 567 -16.70 54.55 -0.54
N HIS A 568 -16.73 53.55 -1.42
CA HIS A 568 -16.85 53.71 -2.86
C HIS A 568 -18.26 53.28 -3.29
N LEU A 569 -19.07 54.22 -3.76
CA LEU A 569 -20.42 54.00 -4.24
C LEU A 569 -20.45 54.05 -5.76
N MET A 570 -20.90 52.96 -6.39
CA MET A 570 -21.29 52.99 -7.79
C MET A 570 -22.74 53.43 -7.86
N VAL A 571 -23.01 54.54 -8.54
CA VAL A 571 -24.34 55.12 -8.71
C VAL A 571 -24.68 55.15 -10.19
N THR A 572 -25.90 54.73 -10.51
CA THR A 572 -26.43 54.76 -11.87
C THR A 572 -27.68 55.63 -11.90
N VAL A 573 -27.65 56.70 -12.68
CA VAL A 573 -28.84 57.51 -12.96
C VAL A 573 -29.43 57.11 -14.30
N GLN A 574 -30.67 56.67 -14.29
CA GLN A 574 -31.42 56.21 -15.46
C GLN A 574 -32.52 57.22 -15.80
N GLY A 575 -32.48 57.79 -16.99
CA GLY A 575 -33.49 58.74 -17.47
C GLY A 575 -33.26 59.18 -18.91
N VAL A 576 -34.23 59.85 -19.50
CA VAL A 576 -34.09 60.48 -20.83
C VAL A 576 -33.59 61.89 -20.63
N LYS A 577 -32.46 62.29 -21.23
CA LYS A 577 -31.96 63.67 -21.10
C LYS A 577 -32.81 64.66 -21.90
N VAL A 578 -32.84 65.91 -21.47
CA VAL A 578 -33.47 66.99 -22.25
C VAL A 578 -32.78 67.09 -23.60
N GLY A 579 -33.54 66.93 -24.70
CA GLY A 579 -33.01 66.92 -26.07
C GLY A 579 -32.69 65.55 -26.65
N ASP A 580 -32.68 64.49 -25.82
CA ASP A 580 -32.51 63.12 -26.28
C ASP A 580 -33.86 62.39 -26.42
N ASN A 581 -33.91 61.38 -27.30
CA ASN A 581 -35.10 60.54 -27.51
C ASN A 581 -34.94 59.12 -26.97
N GLN A 582 -33.80 58.80 -26.34
CA GLN A 582 -33.51 57.47 -25.82
C GLN A 582 -33.13 57.53 -24.34
N LEU A 583 -33.38 56.42 -23.66
CA LEU A 583 -32.94 56.21 -22.29
C LEU A 583 -31.41 56.31 -22.21
N THR A 584 -30.93 57.16 -21.32
CA THR A 584 -29.51 57.31 -20.99
C THR A 584 -29.22 56.72 -19.61
N LEU A 585 -28.04 56.11 -19.47
CA LEU A 585 -27.48 55.71 -18.19
C LEU A 585 -26.27 56.59 -17.90
N ASN A 586 -26.28 57.27 -16.75
CA ASN A 586 -25.15 58.04 -16.25
C ASN A 586 -24.56 57.31 -15.04
N ASN A 587 -23.43 56.65 -15.28
CA ASN A 587 -22.71 55.86 -14.30
C ASN A 587 -21.64 56.71 -13.61
N LYS A 588 -21.63 56.74 -12.27
CA LYS A 588 -20.65 57.49 -11.48
C LYS A 588 -20.12 56.68 -10.32
N VAL A 589 -18.88 56.94 -9.93
CA VAL A 589 -18.29 56.49 -8.66
C VAL A 589 -18.16 57.70 -7.73
N LEU A 590 -18.79 57.60 -6.56
CA LEU A 590 -18.65 58.57 -5.48
C LEU A 590 -17.77 57.95 -4.39
N ILE A 591 -16.72 58.65 -3.97
CA ILE A 591 -15.79 58.18 -2.94
C ILE A 591 -15.94 59.08 -1.72
N PHE A 592 -16.33 58.50 -0.59
CA PHE A 592 -16.47 59.20 0.69
C PHE A 592 -15.44 58.70 1.70
N GLU A 593 -14.95 59.60 2.55
CA GLU A 593 -14.16 59.23 3.72
C GLU A 593 -15.08 58.65 4.79
N GLN A 594 -14.85 57.42 5.25
CA GLN A 594 -15.74 56.75 6.20
C GLN A 594 -15.81 57.46 7.56
N LYS A 595 -14.73 58.11 8.00
CA LYS A 595 -14.67 58.75 9.32
C LYS A 595 -15.52 60.02 9.42
N SER A 596 -15.55 60.82 8.35
CA SER A 596 -16.17 62.15 8.35
C SER A 596 -17.39 62.26 7.44
N GLY A 597 -17.61 61.27 6.57
CA GLY A 597 -18.59 61.34 5.49
C GLY A 597 -18.17 62.24 4.32
N LYS A 598 -17.03 62.92 4.40
CA LYS A 598 -16.62 63.89 3.37
C LYS A 598 -16.46 63.23 2.01
N LEU A 599 -17.10 63.79 0.98
CA LEU A 599 -16.86 63.40 -0.42
C LEU A 599 -15.41 63.73 -0.79
N LEU A 600 -14.62 62.69 -1.05
CA LEU A 600 -13.23 62.80 -1.46
C LEU A 600 -13.10 63.00 -2.97
N ARG A 601 -13.92 62.28 -3.75
CA ARG A 601 -13.84 62.32 -5.21
C ARG A 601 -15.13 61.87 -5.87
N GLU A 602 -15.40 62.43 -7.04
CA GLU A 602 -16.38 61.95 -8.02
C GLU A 602 -15.67 61.55 -9.31
N MET A 603 -16.11 60.44 -9.93
CA MET A 603 -15.63 59.98 -11.22
C MET A 603 -16.79 59.54 -12.10
N SER A 604 -16.94 60.13 -13.28
CA SER A 604 -17.94 59.69 -14.28
C SER A 604 -17.38 58.52 -15.09
N LEU A 605 -18.21 57.52 -15.38
CA LEU A 605 -17.86 56.35 -16.18
C LEU A 605 -18.57 56.40 -17.53
N PHE A 606 -17.84 56.19 -18.63
CA PHE A 606 -18.30 56.43 -20.00
C PHE A 606 -19.18 55.33 -20.61
N SER A 607 -19.64 54.36 -19.83
CA SER A 607 -20.50 53.27 -20.32
C SER A 607 -21.98 53.66 -20.30
N ASN A 608 -22.70 53.43 -21.40
CA ASN A 608 -24.16 53.58 -21.48
C ASN A 608 -24.93 52.31 -21.08
N LYS A 609 -24.24 51.34 -20.47
CA LYS A 609 -24.79 50.08 -20.00
C LYS A 609 -24.87 50.02 -18.48
N TYR A 610 -25.74 49.18 -17.97
CA TYR A 610 -25.96 49.01 -16.54
C TYR A 610 -24.82 48.18 -15.91
N PRO A 611 -24.21 48.64 -14.82
CA PRO A 611 -23.12 47.93 -14.16
C PRO A 611 -23.64 46.66 -13.46
N ARG A 612 -22.95 45.55 -13.71
CA ARG A 612 -23.25 44.21 -13.22
C ARG A 612 -22.24 43.70 -12.22
N VAL A 613 -21.02 44.22 -12.19
CA VAL A 613 -20.00 43.99 -11.16
C VAL A 613 -19.22 45.28 -11.01
N PHE A 614 -18.84 45.64 -9.78
CA PHE A 614 -17.97 46.76 -9.49
C PHE A 614 -17.06 46.42 -8.30
N GLN A 615 -15.75 46.34 -8.55
CA GLN A 615 -14.76 45.97 -7.54
C GLN A 615 -13.61 46.97 -7.52
N TYR A 616 -13.26 47.46 -6.33
CA TYR A 616 -12.08 48.32 -6.15
C TYR A 616 -10.83 47.49 -5.82
N LEU A 617 -9.78 47.67 -6.64
CA LEU A 617 -8.46 47.06 -6.51
C LEU A 617 -7.50 48.06 -5.85
N GLN A 618 -7.29 47.91 -4.54
CA GLN A 618 -6.51 48.87 -3.75
C GLN A 618 -5.04 48.97 -4.19
N GLU A 619 -4.42 47.84 -4.54
CA GLU A 619 -3.02 47.77 -4.97
C GLU A 619 -2.80 48.47 -6.32
N GLN A 620 -3.73 48.27 -7.26
CA GLN A 620 -3.70 48.88 -8.59
C GLN A 620 -4.29 50.30 -8.62
N LYS A 621 -4.96 50.73 -7.54
CA LYS A 621 -5.76 51.96 -7.47
C LYS A 621 -6.68 52.08 -8.68
N SER A 622 -7.43 51.02 -8.95
CA SER A 622 -8.32 50.91 -10.11
C SER A 622 -9.62 50.17 -9.77
N TYR A 623 -10.56 50.19 -10.71
CA TYR A 623 -11.88 49.59 -10.62
C TYR A 623 -12.06 48.57 -11.73
N LEU A 624 -12.45 47.34 -11.37
CA LEU A 624 -12.98 46.38 -12.32
C LEU A 624 -14.49 46.55 -12.40
N VAL A 625 -14.99 46.84 -13.61
CA VAL A 625 -16.41 47.07 -13.85
C VAL A 625 -16.87 46.23 -15.03
N ALA A 626 -17.91 45.43 -14.83
CA ALA A 626 -18.63 44.76 -15.92
C ALA A 626 -19.96 45.47 -16.15
N TYR A 627 -20.29 45.78 -17.40
CA TYR A 627 -21.54 46.39 -17.81
C TYR A 627 -22.31 45.49 -18.77
N LYS A 628 -23.64 45.40 -18.60
CA LYS A 628 -24.53 44.69 -19.52
C LYS A 628 -25.96 45.21 -19.45
N GLY A 629 -26.56 45.45 -20.62
CA GLY A 629 -27.94 45.87 -20.76
C GLY A 629 -28.18 47.35 -20.43
N ARG A 630 -29.40 47.85 -20.66
CA ARG A 630 -29.78 49.26 -20.47
C ARG A 630 -30.53 49.54 -19.16
N SER A 631 -30.74 48.53 -18.32
CA SER A 631 -31.39 48.67 -17.01
C SER A 631 -31.05 47.49 -16.10
N LYS A 632 -31.36 47.62 -14.81
CA LYS A 632 -31.23 46.55 -13.80
C LYS A 632 -31.90 45.24 -14.24
N ASN A 633 -33.06 45.32 -14.90
CA ASN A 633 -33.88 44.15 -15.25
C ASN A 633 -33.43 43.46 -16.55
N ASN A 634 -32.57 44.09 -17.34
CA ASN A 634 -32.11 43.55 -18.62
C ASN A 634 -30.98 42.50 -18.46
N VAL A 635 -31.23 41.43 -17.70
CA VAL A 635 -30.26 40.34 -17.41
C VAL A 635 -30.40 39.20 -18.41
N SER A 636 -31.61 38.92 -18.89
CA SER A 636 -31.93 37.74 -19.72
C SER A 636 -31.57 37.86 -21.20
N SER A 637 -31.36 39.08 -21.69
CA SER A 637 -30.98 39.32 -23.08
C SER A 637 -29.57 38.80 -23.39
N TYR A 638 -29.40 38.27 -24.59
CA TYR A 638 -28.09 38.01 -25.17
C TYR A 638 -27.55 39.33 -25.74
N ASP A 639 -26.72 40.00 -24.96
CA ASP A 639 -26.25 41.35 -25.22
C ASP A 639 -24.74 41.44 -24.92
N THR A 640 -24.11 42.52 -25.37
CA THR A 640 -22.69 42.76 -25.19
C THR A 640 -22.38 43.04 -23.71
N LEU A 641 -21.65 42.13 -23.08
CA LEU A 641 -20.94 42.31 -21.83
C LEU A 641 -19.66 43.11 -22.08
N ASN A 642 -19.51 44.23 -21.38
CA ASN A 642 -18.34 45.10 -21.46
C ASN A 642 -17.60 45.09 -20.12
N ILE A 643 -16.35 44.63 -20.09
CA ILE A 643 -15.53 44.55 -18.87
C ILE A 643 -14.38 45.54 -19.00
N GLN A 644 -14.18 46.38 -17.99
CA GLN A 644 -13.16 47.43 -17.99
C GLN A 644 -12.35 47.40 -16.70
N ASN A 645 -11.05 47.69 -16.80
CA ASN A 645 -10.23 48.11 -15.67
C ASN A 645 -9.96 49.60 -15.79
N ILE A 646 -10.43 50.38 -14.83
CA ILE A 646 -10.45 51.85 -14.86
C ILE A 646 -9.68 52.37 -13.66
N LYS A 647 -8.60 53.12 -13.87
CA LYS A 647 -7.87 53.77 -12.77
C LYS A 647 -8.77 54.76 -12.03
N VAL A 648 -8.42 55.07 -10.79
CA VAL A 648 -9.16 56.04 -9.96
C VAL A 648 -9.19 57.46 -10.58
N ASP A 649 -8.32 57.75 -11.56
CA ASP A 649 -8.35 58.99 -12.34
C ASP A 649 -9.28 58.98 -13.55
N GLY A 650 -9.89 57.83 -13.89
CA GLY A 650 -10.77 57.65 -15.03
C GLY A 650 -10.10 57.08 -16.27
N GLU A 651 -8.78 56.87 -16.27
CA GLU A 651 -8.07 56.22 -17.38
C GLU A 651 -8.51 54.75 -17.50
N ILE A 652 -8.96 54.35 -18.69
CA ILE A 652 -9.27 52.95 -18.99
C ILE A 652 -7.96 52.23 -19.32
N VAL A 653 -7.53 51.33 -18.44
CA VAL A 653 -6.32 50.52 -18.61
C VAL A 653 -6.52 49.50 -19.72
N TRP A 654 -7.66 48.81 -19.70
CA TRP A 654 -8.06 47.88 -20.75
C TRP A 654 -9.58 47.71 -20.78
N ASN A 655 -10.08 47.22 -21.91
CA ASN A 655 -11.50 47.06 -22.18
C ASN A 655 -11.77 45.81 -23.03
N THR A 656 -12.69 44.96 -22.56
CA THR A 656 -13.03 43.68 -23.19
C THR A 656 -14.51 43.61 -23.48
N ASN A 657 -14.86 43.26 -24.72
CA ASN A 657 -16.26 43.11 -25.15
C ASN A 657 -16.54 41.65 -25.50
N LEU A 658 -17.61 41.10 -24.92
CA LEU A 658 -18.08 39.73 -25.10
C LEU A 658 -19.60 39.75 -25.31
N LEU A 659 -20.17 38.69 -25.88
CA LEU A 659 -21.62 38.50 -25.90
C LEU A 659 -22.01 37.52 -24.78
N MET A 660 -22.98 37.90 -23.94
CA MET A 660 -23.40 37.06 -22.81
C MET A 660 -24.92 37.00 -22.66
N GLN A 661 -25.44 35.79 -22.44
CA GLN A 661 -26.77 35.50 -21.92
C GLN A 661 -26.59 34.87 -20.54
N GLY A 662 -27.00 35.58 -19.49
CA GLY A 662 -26.63 35.25 -18.12
C GLY A 662 -26.24 36.48 -17.29
N LYS A 663 -25.65 36.23 -16.13
CA LYS A 663 -25.26 37.23 -15.11
C LYS A 663 -23.79 37.03 -14.73
N VAL A 664 -23.01 38.10 -14.71
CA VAL A 664 -21.67 38.09 -14.10
C VAL A 664 -21.83 38.21 -12.60
N ASN A 665 -21.16 37.33 -11.85
CA ASN A 665 -21.22 37.30 -10.41
C ASN A 665 -20.04 38.02 -9.79
N GLU A 666 -18.84 37.66 -10.20
CA GLU A 666 -17.61 38.14 -9.60
C GLU A 666 -16.52 38.28 -10.66
N ILE A 667 -15.61 39.24 -10.45
CA ILE A 667 -14.34 39.31 -11.19
C ILE A 667 -13.24 39.30 -10.15
N LEU A 668 -12.35 38.31 -10.23
CA LEU A 668 -11.27 38.10 -9.28
C LEU A 668 -9.96 38.54 -9.94
N ALA A 669 -9.29 39.54 -9.36
CA ALA A 669 -7.97 39.96 -9.80
C ALA A 669 -6.90 39.06 -9.18
N LEU A 670 -6.06 38.48 -10.02
CA LEU A 670 -4.88 37.70 -9.66
C LEU A 670 -3.62 38.49 -10.07
N PRO A 671 -2.42 38.13 -9.58
CA PRO A 671 -1.21 38.91 -9.86
C PRO A 671 -0.95 39.22 -11.35
N ASN A 672 -1.26 38.28 -12.25
CA ASN A 672 -0.98 38.38 -13.68
C ASN A 672 -2.21 38.20 -14.60
N GLU A 673 -3.41 38.07 -14.03
CA GLU A 673 -4.61 37.68 -14.80
C GLU A 673 -5.89 38.03 -14.03
N TYR A 674 -7.04 37.84 -14.67
CA TYR A 674 -8.36 38.03 -14.07
C TYR A 674 -9.24 36.82 -14.34
N LEU A 675 -10.06 36.45 -13.36
CA LEU A 675 -11.09 35.41 -13.51
C LEU A 675 -12.48 36.05 -13.46
N VAL A 676 -13.24 35.91 -14.54
CA VAL A 676 -14.64 36.30 -14.61
C VAL A 676 -15.47 35.07 -14.28
N VAL A 677 -16.20 35.12 -13.17
CA VAL A 677 -17.14 34.07 -12.75
C VAL A 677 -18.55 34.54 -13.06
N ALA A 678 -19.27 33.78 -13.87
CA ALA A 678 -20.60 34.16 -14.36
C ALA A 678 -21.53 32.96 -14.39
N ASN A 679 -22.80 33.18 -14.06
CA ASN A 679 -23.87 32.25 -14.34
C ASN A 679 -24.36 32.46 -15.78
N ILE A 680 -24.10 31.49 -16.65
CA ILE A 680 -24.28 31.62 -18.09
C ILE A 680 -25.26 30.58 -18.62
N ASN A 681 -26.06 31.02 -19.60
CA ASN A 681 -26.59 30.14 -20.64
C ASN A 681 -25.64 30.13 -21.85
N LYS A 682 -25.05 31.30 -22.16
CA LYS A 682 -24.12 31.46 -23.28
C LYS A 682 -23.17 32.63 -23.03
N LEU A 683 -21.89 32.44 -23.32
CA LEU A 683 -20.85 33.47 -23.32
C LEU A 683 -19.94 33.24 -24.53
N SER A 684 -19.66 34.27 -25.33
CA SER A 684 -18.80 34.14 -26.51
C SER A 684 -18.07 35.45 -26.83
N ASN A 685 -17.11 35.37 -27.76
CA ASN A 685 -16.58 36.56 -28.40
C ASN A 685 -17.66 37.28 -29.23
N LEU A 686 -17.37 38.53 -29.65
CA LEU A 686 -18.28 39.35 -30.47
C LEU A 686 -18.59 38.74 -31.84
N ASP A 687 -17.63 38.01 -32.42
CA ASP A 687 -17.78 37.27 -33.68
C ASP A 687 -18.52 35.93 -33.50
N GLY A 688 -18.91 35.58 -32.27
CA GLY A 688 -19.54 34.30 -31.93
C GLY A 688 -18.55 33.13 -31.77
N SER A 689 -17.24 33.35 -31.89
CA SER A 689 -16.22 32.32 -31.64
C SER A 689 -16.00 32.08 -30.14
N LYS A 690 -15.32 30.96 -29.80
CA LYS A 690 -14.96 30.55 -28.42
C LYS A 690 -16.15 30.60 -27.45
N VAL A 691 -17.20 29.85 -27.77
CA VAL A 691 -18.44 29.83 -26.99
C VAL A 691 -18.29 28.95 -25.75
N LEU A 692 -18.55 29.52 -24.58
CA LEU A 692 -18.92 28.80 -23.37
C LEU A 692 -20.45 28.73 -23.32
N SER A 693 -21.02 27.54 -23.43
CA SER A 693 -22.47 27.32 -23.35
C SER A 693 -22.80 26.52 -22.10
N GLY A 694 -23.87 26.92 -21.40
CA GLY A 694 -24.50 26.07 -20.41
C GLY A 694 -25.24 24.90 -21.07
N GLU A 695 -25.53 23.87 -20.31
CA GLU A 695 -26.26 22.67 -20.76
C GLU A 695 -27.75 22.99 -21.01
N HIS A 696 -28.27 24.04 -20.37
CA HIS A 696 -29.66 24.44 -20.49
C HIS A 696 -29.81 25.74 -21.29
N GLY A 697 -30.67 25.71 -22.32
CA GLY A 697 -30.96 26.88 -23.18
C GLY A 697 -31.92 27.91 -22.57
N ASN A 698 -32.68 27.54 -21.53
CA ASN A 698 -33.66 28.42 -20.90
C ASN A 698 -32.99 29.37 -19.91
N PHE A 699 -33.31 30.66 -20.00
CA PHE A 699 -32.80 31.65 -19.05
C PHE A 699 -33.17 31.26 -17.61
N GLY A 700 -32.20 31.37 -16.71
CA GLY A 700 -32.32 31.02 -15.31
C GLY A 700 -31.96 29.58 -14.97
N SER A 701 -31.92 28.68 -15.96
CA SER A 701 -31.28 27.37 -15.81
C SER A 701 -29.78 27.53 -16.13
N PHE A 702 -29.01 28.05 -15.17
CA PHE A 702 -27.63 28.42 -15.42
C PHE A 702 -26.65 27.26 -15.18
N ASN A 703 -25.50 27.35 -15.85
CA ASN A 703 -24.26 26.75 -15.40
C ASN A 703 -23.27 27.85 -15.05
N THR A 704 -22.30 27.56 -14.20
CA THR A 704 -21.25 28.53 -13.89
C THR A 704 -20.16 28.47 -14.96
N GLY A 705 -20.00 29.56 -15.70
CA GLY A 705 -18.88 29.82 -16.59
C GLY A 705 -17.76 30.55 -15.87
N ILE A 706 -16.53 30.13 -16.14
CA ILE A 706 -15.30 30.76 -15.64
C ILE A 706 -14.48 31.14 -16.85
N LEU A 707 -14.24 32.43 -17.05
CA LEU A 707 -13.43 32.95 -18.15
C LEU A 707 -12.17 33.60 -17.58
N LYS A 708 -11.02 33.22 -18.12
CA LYS A 708 -9.72 33.77 -17.77
C LYS A 708 -9.32 34.85 -18.76
N LEU A 709 -9.02 36.03 -18.23
CA LEU A 709 -8.47 37.16 -18.96
C LEU A 709 -6.99 37.33 -18.59
N ASP A 710 -6.14 37.65 -19.55
CA ASP A 710 -4.77 38.05 -19.23
C ASP A 710 -4.70 39.44 -18.56
N TYR A 711 -3.49 39.89 -18.24
CA TYR A 711 -3.26 41.21 -17.62
C TYR A 711 -3.84 42.39 -18.44
N TYR A 712 -4.01 42.22 -19.75
CA TYR A 712 -4.56 43.22 -20.69
C TYR A 712 -6.06 43.02 -20.95
N GLY A 713 -6.74 42.14 -20.21
CA GLY A 713 -8.16 41.87 -20.37
C GLY A 713 -8.50 40.92 -21.53
N THR A 714 -7.52 40.35 -22.22
CA THR A 714 -7.77 39.50 -23.39
C THR A 714 -8.22 38.10 -22.94
N PRO A 715 -9.34 37.56 -23.45
CA PRO A 715 -9.78 36.20 -23.14
C PRO A 715 -8.77 35.15 -23.61
N THR A 716 -8.17 34.42 -22.67
CA THR A 716 -7.15 33.39 -22.97
C THR A 716 -7.71 31.97 -22.88
N ASN A 717 -8.53 31.69 -21.87
CA ASN A 717 -9.10 30.38 -21.61
C ASN A 717 -10.47 30.50 -20.93
N GLY A 718 -11.29 29.46 -20.97
CA GLY A 718 -12.56 29.42 -20.28
C GLY A 718 -13.08 28.00 -20.11
N THR A 719 -13.89 27.81 -19.08
CA THR A 719 -14.53 26.52 -18.76
C THR A 719 -15.95 26.74 -18.26
N VAL A 720 -16.78 25.71 -18.37
CA VAL A 720 -18.13 25.69 -17.80
C VAL A 720 -18.21 24.53 -16.82
N LEU A 721 -18.76 24.81 -15.65
CA LEU A 721 -19.13 23.78 -14.69
C LEU A 721 -20.39 23.07 -15.15
N SER A 722 -20.17 22.01 -15.92
CA SER A 722 -21.17 21.04 -16.33
C SER A 722 -21.81 20.36 -15.11
N SER A 723 -23.13 20.50 -15.03
CA SER A 723 -23.98 19.92 -14.00
C SER A 723 -25.31 19.59 -14.65
N SER A 724 -25.81 18.37 -14.41
CA SER A 724 -27.10 17.90 -14.91
C SER A 724 -28.28 18.69 -14.33
N GLU A 725 -28.07 19.30 -13.16
CA GLU A 725 -29.02 20.21 -12.54
C GLU A 725 -28.52 21.66 -12.66
N PRO A 726 -29.41 22.64 -12.86
CA PRO A 726 -29.05 24.04 -12.84
C PRO A 726 -28.32 24.41 -11.55
N TYR A 727 -27.20 25.12 -11.69
CA TYR A 727 -26.40 25.58 -10.57
C TYR A 727 -26.05 27.05 -10.75
N GLN A 728 -26.39 27.84 -9.75
CA GLN A 728 -26.09 29.25 -9.70
C GLN A 728 -24.97 29.51 -8.68
N THR A 729 -23.79 29.91 -9.15
CA THR A 729 -22.78 30.49 -8.26
C THR A 729 -23.33 31.80 -7.70
N ILE A 730 -23.29 31.95 -6.39
CA ILE A 730 -23.64 33.18 -5.69
C ILE A 730 -22.38 34.02 -5.50
N PHE A 731 -21.30 33.36 -5.09
CA PHE A 731 -20.08 34.01 -4.64
C PHE A 731 -18.85 33.20 -5.03
N ALA A 732 -17.73 33.88 -5.29
CA ALA A 732 -16.48 33.24 -5.69
C ALA A 732 -15.30 33.82 -4.91
N LEU A 733 -14.37 32.95 -4.56
CA LEU A 733 -13.23 33.23 -3.70
C LEU A 733 -11.98 32.61 -4.31
N THR A 734 -10.86 33.34 -4.33
CA THR A 734 -9.56 32.71 -4.58
C THR A 734 -8.76 32.67 -3.30
N ASP A 735 -7.92 31.64 -3.16
CA ASP A 735 -6.86 31.64 -2.17
C ASP A 735 -5.49 32.05 -2.75
N TYR A 736 -4.47 32.08 -1.89
CA TYR A 736 -3.08 32.33 -2.30
C TYR A 736 -2.47 31.10 -3.02
N ASP A 737 -3.10 29.93 -2.95
CA ASP A 737 -2.60 28.64 -3.45
C ASP A 737 -3.14 28.30 -4.86
N ASN A 738 -3.58 29.32 -5.61
CA ASN A 738 -4.19 29.16 -6.92
C ASN A 738 -5.45 28.26 -6.91
N THR A 739 -6.23 28.25 -5.83
CA THR A 739 -7.55 27.62 -5.80
C THR A 739 -8.67 28.66 -5.95
N LEU A 740 -9.75 28.24 -6.59
CA LEU A 740 -10.98 28.99 -6.78
C LEU A 740 -12.10 28.21 -6.11
N ASN A 741 -12.64 28.76 -5.04
CA ASN A 741 -13.81 28.25 -4.33
C ASN A 741 -15.05 28.99 -4.84
N LEU A 742 -16.05 28.24 -5.29
CA LEU A 742 -17.32 28.74 -5.77
C LEU A 742 -18.41 28.29 -4.82
N ILE A 743 -19.13 29.26 -4.28
CA ILE A 743 -20.25 29.03 -3.39
C ILE A 743 -21.51 29.34 -4.18
N GLY A 744 -22.44 28.40 -4.24
CA GLY A 744 -23.65 28.55 -5.02
C GLY A 744 -24.78 27.66 -4.53
N VAL A 745 -25.87 27.67 -5.27
CA VAL A 745 -27.07 26.89 -4.95
C VAL A 745 -27.57 26.10 -6.15
N LYS A 746 -28.18 24.95 -5.88
CA LYS A 746 -28.92 24.18 -6.88
C LYS A 746 -30.28 24.81 -7.19
N GLY A 747 -30.68 24.69 -8.44
CA GLY A 747 -32.01 25.07 -8.92
C GLY A 747 -32.00 26.28 -9.86
N VAL A 748 -33.20 26.56 -10.38
CA VAL A 748 -33.43 27.64 -11.35
C VAL A 748 -33.35 28.99 -10.64
N TYR A 749 -32.67 29.95 -11.27
CA TYR A 749 -32.61 31.34 -10.83
C TYR A 749 -34.01 31.94 -10.64
N ARG A 750 -34.15 32.75 -9.59
CA ARG A 750 -35.34 33.54 -9.29
C ARG A 750 -34.91 34.99 -9.06
N GLU A 751 -35.73 35.96 -9.45
CA GLU A 751 -35.41 37.38 -9.25
C GLU A 751 -35.39 37.78 -7.77
N HIS A 752 -36.29 37.19 -6.97
CA HIS A 752 -36.28 37.30 -5.51
C HIS A 752 -35.69 35.99 -4.95
N GLN A 753 -34.54 36.09 -4.29
CA GLN A 753 -33.79 34.92 -3.83
C GLN A 753 -33.96 34.80 -2.32
N ASP A 754 -34.72 33.79 -1.88
CA ASP A 754 -34.69 33.27 -0.51
C ASP A 754 -33.95 31.93 -0.57
N TYR A 755 -32.75 31.90 0.00
CA TYR A 755 -31.91 30.70 0.01
C TYR A 755 -32.15 29.79 1.22
N SER A 756 -33.11 30.10 2.10
CA SER A 756 -33.38 29.34 3.32
C SER A 756 -33.66 27.85 3.05
N LYS A 757 -34.29 27.56 1.90
CA LYS A 757 -34.64 26.21 1.43
C LYS A 757 -33.76 25.72 0.29
N SER A 758 -32.71 26.45 -0.07
CA SER A 758 -31.80 26.04 -1.13
C SER A 758 -30.74 25.07 -0.62
N ASP A 759 -30.34 24.15 -1.49
CA ASP A 759 -29.18 23.29 -1.30
C ASP A 759 -27.93 24.09 -1.72
N ILE A 760 -27.01 24.27 -0.77
CA ILE A 760 -25.80 25.05 -0.96
C ILE A 760 -24.66 24.13 -1.29
N MET A 761 -23.89 24.52 -2.30
CA MET A 761 -22.75 23.76 -2.74
C MET A 761 -21.49 24.62 -2.73
N LEU A 762 -20.39 24.00 -2.33
CA LEU A 762 -19.03 24.54 -2.45
C LEU A 762 -18.28 23.74 -3.52
N ILE A 763 -17.83 24.40 -4.59
CA ILE A 763 -17.06 23.79 -5.67
C ILE A 763 -15.64 24.37 -5.66
N THR A 764 -14.62 23.51 -5.64
CA THR A 764 -13.21 23.92 -5.59
C THR A 764 -12.49 23.60 -6.90
N LEU A 765 -11.81 24.59 -7.48
CA LEU A 765 -11.06 24.43 -8.74
C LEU A 765 -9.61 24.88 -8.59
N LYS A 766 -8.71 24.32 -9.41
CA LYS A 766 -7.35 24.87 -9.57
C LYS A 766 -7.31 25.87 -10.73
N ILE A 767 -6.77 27.05 -10.46
CA ILE A 767 -6.75 28.18 -11.39
C ILE A 767 -5.86 27.91 -12.62
N ASN A 768 -4.70 27.27 -12.43
CA ASN A 768 -3.70 27.10 -13.49
C ASN A 768 -4.21 26.35 -14.73
N ASN A 769 -5.13 25.39 -14.54
CA ASN A 769 -5.68 24.59 -15.64
C ASN A 769 -7.18 24.81 -15.85
N LEU A 770 -7.85 25.57 -14.97
CA LEU A 770 -9.33 25.66 -14.85
C LEU A 770 -10.03 24.29 -14.90
N LYS A 771 -9.29 23.20 -14.65
CA LYS A 771 -9.82 21.85 -14.55
C LYS A 771 -10.32 21.68 -13.13
N VAL A 772 -11.51 21.12 -13.01
CA VAL A 772 -12.06 20.70 -11.73
C VAL A 772 -11.14 19.58 -11.20
N VAL A 773 -10.48 19.83 -10.06
CA VAL A 773 -9.60 18.85 -9.42
C VAL A 773 -10.28 18.21 -8.22
N GLU A 774 -11.22 18.93 -7.59
CA GLU A 774 -11.94 18.50 -6.40
C GLU A 774 -13.41 18.96 -6.55
N LYS A 775 -14.31 18.03 -6.88
CA LYS A 775 -15.71 18.35 -7.21
C LYS A 775 -16.62 18.00 -6.05
N ASN A 776 -16.96 18.98 -5.22
CA ASN A 776 -17.97 18.78 -4.18
C ASN A 776 -19.33 19.30 -4.66
N ILE A 777 -20.28 18.37 -4.72
CA ILE A 777 -21.69 18.60 -5.01
C ILE A 777 -22.46 17.83 -3.94
N GLN A 778 -22.80 18.50 -2.84
CA GLN A 778 -23.99 18.17 -2.06
C GLN A 778 -24.88 19.40 -2.08
#